data_AF-A0A8H6RJD6-F1
#
_entry.id   AF-A0A8H6RJD6-F1
#
_cell.length_a   1.000
_cell.length_b   1.000
_cell.length_c   1.000
_cell.angle_alpha   90.00
_cell.angle_beta   90.00
_cell.angle_gamma   90.00
#
_symmetry.space_group_name_H-M   'P 1'
#
loop_
_entity.id
_entity.type
_entity.pdbx_description
1 polymer ?
#
loop_
_entity_poly.entity_id
_entity_poly.type
_entity_poly.pdbx_seq_one_letter_code
_entity_poly.pdbx_strand_id
1 'polypeptide(L)'
;MSTLDKLAQSLVTAVTGRTPENASFKALKDYSLRGLKDQSHARTNQFAVKASLEGLTEKLEILGRDDLAEALQSRLEELPTKSRWMPEVLALLLELSDRPAEKTALADVENLNQSASPDAQLTWQEIIADDPLDEADIWDDVEAGYHSSGDELGSGPDDDDTQPTISTIATSVGSEDSGALARLHLTQPDSESIANIQASRDVWRVQSPSQRGTRLSELQLARETLAMLRGYPTDLFIVAAATGRVTLPSRIRMASTSNDATMDVLLRCTRMGSSLNFLRNWTKSAQPAMHVRTMQAATSDLLGALSSSLDEIEQRYITPKIATVISITDVAVVVESAARGLAHLASIIQVFSLSDGRTSQLSLLDSLYDQACSAQMSEDLLLFEVLATVFLNGLKTYLRSTATWIMTGTLSTIAQGIPLVKDAYADCEPAELWHNRYVMNITRDGSPFAPKCVHFAADQIFSLGKARSFLRCLDQTVGDGLETFDLRNSMPSFDAVVPELRSGSLKSFSQCLDTSLQSWLESISTDCTPLLRSKLWNEHGLKQMMLALPYVFFSKDGTAFEAFAETMVECATNDEQQGSWGNQFLLSEVAQTAFSNVVHVNDQCIQVRSFDELAASTKGSVVRKLAAFEVEYTFAWPLQNITRCRTSLTHSRAFAFLLQIYLASSLLGKNFLDLRSVPRSSKFIPLRQRLINFTGILSSYVTTTSHGIHESAQQQLEAALDIDGMVDVWANYSKSLETSLLVSTKLEPIRDAITGMLELTELLAKTTNPDSITVMQDQFERSLKFLIAGIRGVSRAGGESALETLAERLEWSEFEANVLHGQDLRETEPHEGTMMAWPTKRSMTVEHNQYSIDDVDATRKEVAGIIKAIARHEPLHLFVRDREGNRLEDTNLSSAQALVGDVPNVTIHTTPNTYSLWARDTGPMFVKSTSGPLSITWDKEDDAGVGSQQKSVSSQVVGMVLNYNCWGRKDAPNPDMYLAPTAAEALNKAYSLAPFICEGGGLMWDGDGTMLATESAVLNPNRNPGIDKHSMEGYLKQCFGIEKTIWIPGERGRDITDDHIDALARFTEPGTLVVSRPFSQHSEDRRSYDALKAVLAKETDARGRSFKTIDIQEPDPAKVLGKDYAPETGPSVAYVNFHIVNGAVIVSAFGDPESDSNAAKIIGENFAGREIVQVPIHQLAAQGGGIHCSTQQIPA
;
A
#
# COMPACT_ATOMS: atom_id res chain seq x y z
N MET A 1 -37.69 38.66 -25.95
CA MET A 1 -36.59 37.83 -25.39
C MET A 1 -35.62 38.63 -24.51
N SER A 2 -35.23 39.87 -24.86
CA SER A 2 -34.30 40.68 -24.03
C SER A 2 -34.85 41.09 -22.65
N THR A 3 -36.18 41.20 -22.50
CA THR A 3 -36.84 41.53 -21.24
C THR A 3 -36.92 40.35 -20.27
N LEU A 4 -37.17 39.14 -20.77
CA LEU A 4 -37.26 37.92 -19.95
C LEU A 4 -35.88 37.53 -19.38
N ASP A 5 -34.82 37.68 -20.18
CA ASP A 5 -33.45 37.38 -19.75
C ASP A 5 -32.97 38.35 -18.65
N LYS A 6 -33.29 39.65 -18.77
CA LYS A 6 -32.99 40.63 -17.70
C LYS A 6 -33.76 40.36 -16.41
N LEU A 7 -35.04 40.02 -16.52
CA LEU A 7 -35.86 39.67 -15.35
C LEU A 7 -35.32 38.40 -14.68
N ALA A 8 -35.01 37.35 -15.44
CA ALA A 8 -34.42 36.12 -14.90
C ALA A 8 -33.07 36.39 -14.20
N GLN A 9 -32.23 37.27 -14.75
CA GLN A 9 -30.97 37.68 -14.11
C GLN A 9 -31.23 38.37 -12.77
N SER A 10 -32.07 39.40 -12.74
CA SER A 10 -32.40 40.10 -11.49
C SER A 10 -33.03 39.17 -10.45
N LEU A 11 -33.83 38.20 -10.89
CA LEU A 11 -34.54 37.27 -10.03
C LEU A 11 -33.60 36.21 -9.41
N VAL A 12 -32.71 35.62 -10.21
CA VAL A 12 -31.70 34.68 -9.70
C VAL A 12 -30.80 35.38 -8.69
N THR A 13 -30.40 36.63 -8.97
CA THR A 13 -29.61 37.43 -8.01
C THR A 13 -30.38 37.74 -6.74
N ALA A 14 -31.67 38.10 -6.82
CA ALA A 14 -32.47 38.44 -5.65
C ALA A 14 -32.77 37.24 -4.74
N VAL A 15 -33.00 36.05 -5.31
CA VAL A 15 -33.38 34.85 -4.54
C VAL A 15 -32.16 34.12 -3.99
N THR A 16 -31.07 34.05 -4.74
CA THR A 16 -29.89 33.25 -4.36
C THR A 16 -28.72 34.09 -3.83
N GLY A 17 -28.82 35.42 -3.91
CA GLY A 17 -27.72 36.35 -3.59
C GLY A 17 -26.55 36.32 -4.59
N ARG A 18 -26.62 35.50 -5.65
CA ARG A 18 -25.49 35.30 -6.58
C ARG A 18 -25.51 36.31 -7.73
N THR A 19 -24.37 36.95 -7.95
CA THR A 19 -24.17 37.90 -9.06
C THR A 19 -23.74 37.20 -10.36
N PRO A 20 -23.82 37.87 -11.53
CA PRO A 20 -23.42 37.32 -12.82
C PRO A 20 -21.96 36.86 -12.93
N GLU A 21 -21.08 37.26 -12.01
CA GLU A 21 -19.68 36.81 -11.97
C GLU A 21 -19.51 35.38 -11.45
N ASN A 22 -20.51 34.82 -10.76
CA ASN A 22 -20.45 33.46 -10.22
C ASN A 22 -20.61 32.41 -11.34
N ALA A 23 -19.72 31.41 -11.36
CA ALA A 23 -19.72 30.36 -12.39
C ALA A 23 -21.05 29.56 -12.49
N SER A 24 -21.76 29.40 -11.37
CA SER A 24 -23.05 28.70 -11.30
C SER A 24 -24.25 29.55 -11.72
N PHE A 25 -24.10 30.88 -11.78
CA PHE A 25 -25.19 31.81 -12.10
C PHE A 25 -25.74 31.59 -13.51
N LYS A 26 -24.85 31.36 -14.48
CA LYS A 26 -25.24 31.12 -15.87
C LYS A 26 -26.04 29.82 -16.01
N ALA A 27 -25.61 28.75 -15.33
CA ALA A 27 -26.30 27.47 -15.36
C ALA A 27 -27.71 27.55 -14.75
N LEU A 28 -27.84 28.20 -13.59
CA LEU A 28 -29.13 28.43 -12.92
C LEU A 28 -30.05 29.30 -13.78
N LYS A 29 -29.55 30.41 -14.32
CA LYS A 29 -30.31 31.27 -15.23
C LYS A 29 -30.81 30.52 -16.46
N ASP A 30 -29.95 29.74 -17.10
CA ASP A 30 -30.29 28.98 -18.31
C ASP A 30 -31.21 27.79 -18.02
N TYR A 31 -31.18 27.23 -16.80
CA TYR A 31 -32.16 26.26 -16.32
C TYR A 31 -33.53 26.90 -16.12
N SER A 32 -33.62 27.99 -15.34
CA SER A 32 -34.88 28.71 -15.09
C SER A 32 -35.51 29.24 -16.39
N LEU A 33 -34.70 29.72 -17.34
CA LEU A 33 -35.21 30.17 -18.64
C LEU A 33 -35.72 29.03 -19.52
N ARG A 34 -35.24 27.80 -19.37
CA ARG A 34 -35.76 26.62 -20.07
C ARG A 34 -37.10 26.18 -19.49
N GLY A 35 -37.18 26.04 -18.16
CA GLY A 35 -38.43 25.71 -17.47
C GLY A 35 -39.56 26.73 -17.74
N LEU A 36 -39.23 28.03 -17.76
CA LEU A 36 -40.21 29.10 -18.06
C LEU A 36 -40.63 29.15 -19.53
N LYS A 37 -39.84 28.62 -20.47
CA LYS A 37 -40.16 28.61 -21.91
C LYS A 37 -41.03 27.43 -22.34
N ASP A 38 -40.92 26.30 -21.65
CA ASP A 38 -41.66 25.07 -22.00
C ASP A 38 -43.11 25.06 -21.49
N GLN A 39 -43.53 26.05 -20.69
CA GLN A 39 -44.93 26.21 -20.30
C GLN A 39 -45.74 26.87 -21.44
N SER A 40 -46.50 26.07 -22.19
CA SER A 40 -47.36 26.50 -23.31
C SER A 40 -48.61 27.30 -22.91
N HIS A 41 -48.81 27.57 -21.61
CA HIS A 41 -50.00 28.23 -21.07
C HIS A 41 -49.72 29.68 -20.68
N ALA A 42 -50.69 30.57 -20.91
CA ALA A 42 -50.59 31.99 -20.52
C ALA A 42 -50.64 32.23 -18.98
N ARG A 43 -50.95 31.18 -18.20
CA ARG A 43 -50.89 31.14 -16.72
C ARG A 43 -50.39 29.77 -16.26
N THR A 44 -49.72 29.76 -15.12
CA THR A 44 -49.24 28.53 -14.47
C THR A 44 -50.43 27.66 -14.01
N ASN A 45 -50.38 26.37 -14.32
CA ASN A 45 -51.44 25.44 -13.93
C ASN A 45 -51.34 25.12 -12.43
N GLN A 46 -52.23 25.71 -11.63
CA GLN A 46 -52.27 25.53 -10.17
C GLN A 46 -52.40 24.06 -9.72
N PHE A 47 -53.04 23.20 -10.52
CA PHE A 47 -53.22 21.79 -10.18
C PHE A 47 -51.92 20.99 -10.40
N ALA A 48 -51.14 21.35 -11.42
CA ALA A 48 -49.85 20.71 -11.68
C ALA A 48 -48.84 21.07 -10.57
N VAL A 49 -48.81 22.33 -10.15
CA VAL A 49 -47.95 22.79 -9.04
C VAL A 49 -48.32 22.08 -7.74
N LYS A 50 -49.62 21.95 -7.45
CA LYS A 50 -50.09 21.23 -6.27
C LYS A 50 -49.71 19.75 -6.31
N ALA A 51 -49.90 19.07 -7.44
CA ALA A 51 -49.51 17.67 -7.59
C ALA A 51 -48.00 17.45 -7.46
N SER A 52 -47.18 18.38 -7.97
CA SER A 52 -45.72 18.33 -7.80
C SER A 52 -45.28 18.54 -6.36
N LEU A 53 -45.96 19.39 -5.59
CA LEU A 53 -45.69 19.59 -4.16
C LEU A 53 -46.12 18.37 -3.34
N GLU A 54 -47.31 17.83 -3.60
CA GLU A 54 -47.80 16.60 -2.95
C GLU A 54 -46.87 15.41 -3.24
N GLY A 55 -46.43 15.26 -4.49
CA GLY A 55 -45.45 14.22 -4.85
C GLY A 55 -44.07 14.46 -4.24
N LEU A 56 -43.70 15.69 -3.91
CA LEU A 56 -42.48 15.99 -3.18
C LEU A 56 -42.59 15.59 -1.71
N THR A 57 -43.73 15.89 -1.07
CA THR A 57 -44.03 15.49 0.30
C THR A 57 -44.00 13.96 0.42
N GLU A 58 -44.72 13.25 -0.46
CA GLU A 58 -44.71 11.78 -0.50
C GLU A 58 -43.29 11.21 -0.71
N LYS A 59 -42.51 11.83 -1.58
CA LYS A 59 -41.13 11.42 -1.82
C LYS A 59 -40.23 11.64 -0.60
N LEU A 60 -40.44 12.68 0.19
CA LEU A 60 -39.71 12.94 1.44
C LEU A 60 -40.08 11.91 2.51
N GLU A 61 -41.36 11.55 2.65
CA GLU A 61 -41.82 10.49 3.56
C GLU A 61 -41.22 9.13 3.19
N ILE A 62 -41.22 8.76 1.91
CA ILE A 62 -40.61 7.50 1.43
C ILE A 62 -39.10 7.45 1.73
N LEU A 63 -38.42 8.59 1.72
CA LEU A 63 -36.99 8.69 2.05
C LEU A 63 -36.72 8.80 3.56
N GLY A 64 -37.74 8.65 4.41
CA GLY A 64 -37.63 8.71 5.86
C GLY A 64 -37.32 10.12 6.40
N ARG A 65 -37.67 11.16 5.64
CA ARG A 65 -37.46 12.58 5.96
C ARG A 65 -38.80 13.26 6.30
N ASP A 66 -39.51 12.66 7.26
CA ASP A 66 -40.84 13.09 7.70
C ASP A 66 -40.80 14.51 8.31
N ASP A 67 -39.66 14.91 8.87
CA ASP A 67 -39.38 16.24 9.40
C ASP A 67 -39.53 17.34 8.32
N LEU A 68 -38.95 17.13 7.13
CA LEU A 68 -39.07 18.07 6.01
C LEU A 68 -40.42 18.00 5.32
N ALA A 69 -41.04 16.81 5.27
CA ALA A 69 -42.39 16.64 4.73
C ALA A 69 -43.40 17.44 5.57
N GLU A 70 -43.34 17.29 6.90
CA GLU A 70 -44.19 18.01 7.85
C GLU A 70 -43.89 19.52 7.84
N ALA A 71 -42.62 19.93 7.80
CA ALA A 71 -42.24 21.34 7.70
C ALA A 71 -42.73 21.99 6.40
N LEU A 72 -42.60 21.30 5.26
CA LEU A 72 -43.09 21.79 3.97
C LEU A 72 -44.62 21.93 3.97
N GLN A 73 -45.33 20.94 4.50
CA GLN A 73 -46.78 20.96 4.58
C GLN A 73 -47.28 22.07 5.51
N SER A 74 -46.68 22.22 6.70
CA SER A 74 -46.96 23.28 7.66
C SER A 74 -46.79 24.68 7.04
N ARG A 75 -45.69 24.92 6.32
CA ARG A 75 -45.47 26.23 5.65
C ARG A 75 -46.39 26.46 4.48
N LEU A 76 -46.79 25.41 3.77
CA LEU A 76 -47.78 25.52 2.69
C LEU A 76 -49.16 25.89 3.24
N GLU A 77 -49.50 25.44 4.45
CA GLU A 77 -50.72 25.82 5.17
C GLU A 77 -50.68 27.26 5.73
N GLU A 78 -49.50 27.75 6.12
CA GLU A 78 -49.32 29.14 6.56
C GLU A 78 -49.41 30.17 5.42
N LEU A 79 -49.26 29.75 4.16
CA LEU A 79 -49.29 30.67 3.03
C LEU A 79 -50.71 31.25 2.81
N PRO A 80 -50.83 32.58 2.58
CA PRO A 80 -52.13 33.22 2.44
C PRO A 80 -52.85 32.78 1.15
N THR A 81 -53.99 32.09 1.32
CA THR A 81 -54.79 31.46 0.25
C THR A 81 -55.44 32.43 -0.77
N LYS A 82 -55.18 33.74 -0.72
CA LYS A 82 -55.85 34.77 -1.56
C LYS A 82 -54.94 35.57 -2.51
N SER A 83 -53.71 35.14 -2.78
CA SER A 83 -52.87 35.83 -3.80
C SER A 83 -53.09 35.25 -5.19
N ARG A 84 -53.42 36.12 -6.17
CA ARG A 84 -53.63 35.76 -7.58
C ARG A 84 -52.36 35.20 -8.27
N TRP A 85 -51.19 35.44 -7.69
CA TRP A 85 -49.88 35.09 -8.26
C TRP A 85 -49.21 33.93 -7.52
N MET A 86 -49.89 33.30 -6.56
CA MET A 86 -49.29 32.24 -5.73
C MET A 86 -48.87 31.01 -6.55
N PRO A 87 -49.69 30.50 -7.49
CA PRO A 87 -49.28 29.36 -8.32
C PRO A 87 -48.02 29.64 -9.14
N GLU A 88 -47.88 30.86 -9.66
CA GLU A 88 -46.71 31.30 -10.41
C GLU A 88 -45.44 31.35 -9.54
N VAL A 89 -45.56 31.85 -8.30
CA VAL A 89 -44.44 31.91 -7.35
C VAL A 89 -44.01 30.51 -6.90
N LEU A 90 -44.96 29.62 -6.59
CA LEU A 90 -44.66 28.26 -6.15
C LEU A 90 -44.05 27.41 -7.27
N ALA A 91 -44.54 27.54 -8.50
CA ALA A 91 -43.91 26.89 -9.65
C ALA A 91 -42.48 27.35 -9.87
N LEU A 92 -42.22 28.65 -9.69
CA LEU A 92 -40.88 29.20 -9.82
C LEU A 92 -39.93 28.66 -8.73
N LEU A 93 -40.39 28.57 -7.48
CA LEU A 93 -39.59 28.03 -6.37
C LEU A 93 -39.25 26.55 -6.60
N LEU A 94 -40.19 25.75 -7.10
CA LEU A 94 -39.93 24.37 -7.49
C LEU A 94 -38.85 24.28 -8.58
N GLU A 95 -38.90 25.12 -9.62
CA GLU A 95 -37.91 25.13 -10.69
C GLU A 95 -36.54 25.69 -10.26
N LEU A 96 -36.48 26.50 -9.20
CA LEU A 96 -35.21 26.96 -8.64
C LEU A 96 -34.61 25.97 -7.64
N SER A 97 -35.40 25.00 -7.17
CA SER A 97 -34.94 24.01 -6.20
C SER A 97 -34.03 22.96 -6.88
N ASP A 98 -32.79 22.84 -6.39
CA ASP A 98 -31.84 21.84 -6.86
C ASP A 98 -31.86 20.63 -5.91
N ARG A 99 -32.51 19.55 -6.35
CA ARG A 99 -32.64 18.27 -5.60
C ARG A 99 -33.02 18.47 -4.12
N PRO A 100 -34.20 19.03 -3.82
CA PRO A 100 -34.60 19.39 -2.46
C PRO A 100 -34.62 18.20 -1.48
N ALA A 101 -34.89 16.98 -1.95
CA ALA A 101 -34.86 15.78 -1.09
C ALA A 101 -33.43 15.37 -0.63
N GLU A 102 -32.39 15.71 -1.40
CA GLU A 102 -31.00 15.35 -1.09
C GLU A 102 -30.27 16.48 -0.37
N LYS A 103 -30.49 17.73 -0.81
CA LYS A 103 -29.64 18.89 -0.46
C LYS A 103 -30.19 19.82 0.60
N THR A 104 -31.47 19.69 0.98
CA THR A 104 -32.09 20.58 1.98
C THR A 104 -31.88 20.03 3.39
N ALA A 105 -31.38 20.85 4.32
CA ALA A 105 -31.29 20.52 5.74
C ALA A 105 -32.24 21.39 6.56
N LEU A 106 -32.82 20.87 7.65
CA LEU A 106 -33.74 21.61 8.51
C LEU A 106 -33.07 22.83 9.17
N ALA A 107 -31.78 22.72 9.49
CA ALA A 107 -30.96 23.78 10.09
C ALA A 107 -30.90 25.06 9.22
N ASP A 108 -30.95 24.93 7.89
CA ASP A 108 -30.97 26.08 6.97
C ASP A 108 -32.26 26.90 7.10
N VAL A 109 -33.36 26.26 7.52
CA VAL A 109 -34.66 26.90 7.73
C VAL A 109 -34.69 27.64 9.07
N GLU A 110 -34.05 27.11 10.10
CA GLU A 110 -33.89 27.77 11.39
C GLU A 110 -33.03 29.04 11.27
N ASN A 111 -31.99 28.98 10.44
CA ASN A 111 -31.14 30.14 10.10
C ASN A 111 -31.91 31.24 9.34
N LEU A 112 -32.96 30.91 8.59
CA LEU A 112 -33.80 31.89 7.88
C LEU A 112 -34.79 32.62 8.80
N ASN A 113 -35.20 32.00 9.91
CA ASN A 113 -36.08 32.62 10.91
C ASN A 113 -35.35 33.58 11.86
N GLN A 114 -34.01 33.59 11.84
CA GLN A 114 -33.23 34.67 12.40
C GLN A 114 -33.32 35.88 11.45
N SER A 115 -34.42 36.61 11.51
CA SER A 115 -34.49 37.92 10.87
C SER A 115 -33.30 38.73 11.36
N ALA A 116 -32.44 39.18 10.44
CA ALA A 116 -31.28 40.00 10.72
C ALA A 116 -31.66 41.14 11.66
N SER A 117 -31.34 41.00 12.95
CA SER A 117 -31.19 42.14 13.83
C SER A 117 -30.07 42.99 13.23
N PRO A 118 -30.24 44.31 13.06
CA PRO A 118 -29.12 45.14 12.64
C PRO A 118 -28.00 44.93 13.66
N ASP A 119 -26.81 44.57 13.18
CA ASP A 119 -25.63 44.31 14.02
C ASP A 119 -25.54 45.39 15.10
N ALA A 120 -25.73 44.97 16.36
CA ALA A 120 -25.49 45.83 17.49
C ALA A 120 -24.00 46.16 17.48
N GLN A 121 -23.66 47.42 17.21
CA GLN A 121 -22.28 47.89 17.37
C GLN A 121 -21.87 47.64 18.82
N LEU A 122 -20.84 46.81 19.01
CA LEU A 122 -20.18 46.57 20.29
C LEU A 122 -20.02 47.90 21.03
N THR A 123 -20.63 47.98 22.21
CA THR A 123 -20.46 49.16 23.04
C THR A 123 -19.13 49.04 23.78
N TRP A 124 -18.44 50.17 23.96
CA TRP A 124 -17.16 50.20 24.68
C TRP A 124 -17.24 49.58 26.09
N GLN A 125 -18.43 49.53 26.69
CA GLN A 125 -18.66 48.84 27.96
C GLN A 125 -18.51 47.32 27.90
N GLU A 126 -18.84 46.68 26.77
CA GLU A 126 -18.67 45.23 26.59
C GLU A 126 -17.20 44.87 26.32
N ILE A 127 -16.46 45.73 25.62
CA ILE A 127 -15.01 45.57 25.41
C ILE A 127 -14.23 45.71 26.73
N ILE A 128 -14.64 46.63 27.61
CA ILE A 128 -14.01 46.83 28.93
C ILE A 128 -14.35 45.70 29.91
N ALA A 129 -15.43 44.93 29.67
CA ALA A 129 -15.78 43.78 30.51
C ALA A 129 -14.97 42.52 30.15
N ASP A 130 -14.58 42.37 28.89
CA ASP A 130 -13.73 41.26 28.41
C ASP A 130 -12.24 41.48 28.73
N ASP A 131 -11.81 42.72 28.95
CA ASP A 131 -10.46 43.08 29.40
C ASP A 131 -10.53 44.19 30.48
N PRO A 132 -10.61 43.83 31.78
CA PRO A 132 -10.71 44.80 32.86
C PRO A 132 -9.39 45.56 33.00
N LEU A 133 -9.33 46.77 32.43
CA LEU A 133 -8.23 47.73 32.56
C LEU A 133 -8.15 48.38 33.97
N ASP A 134 -8.13 47.55 35.01
CA ASP A 134 -7.86 47.96 36.40
C ASP A 134 -6.77 47.06 37.03
N GLU A 135 -5.61 46.95 36.38
CA GLU A 135 -4.36 46.59 37.06
C GLU A 135 -3.49 47.85 37.22
N ALA A 136 -3.65 48.50 38.37
CA ALA A 136 -3.11 49.80 38.72
C ALA A 136 -1.61 49.81 39.08
N ASP A 137 -0.79 48.91 38.54
CA ASP A 137 0.65 48.82 38.87
C ASP A 137 1.58 48.89 37.64
N ILE A 138 1.04 49.13 36.44
CA ILE A 138 1.83 49.07 35.20
C ILE A 138 2.35 50.46 34.77
N TRP A 139 1.88 51.55 35.40
CA TRP A 139 2.13 52.90 34.90
C TRP A 139 2.66 53.93 35.91
N ASP A 140 3.25 53.52 37.03
CA ASP A 140 3.98 54.47 37.90
C ASP A 140 5.51 54.30 37.77
N ASP A 141 6.06 55.27 37.03
CA ASP A 141 7.38 55.90 37.10
C ASP A 141 8.65 55.11 36.74
N VAL A 142 9.12 55.32 35.51
CA VAL A 142 10.56 55.55 35.27
C VAL A 142 10.77 56.65 34.23
N GLU A 143 11.01 57.87 34.69
CA GLU A 143 11.73 58.91 33.93
C GLU A 143 13.05 59.28 34.62
N ALA A 144 14.05 59.58 33.76
CA ALA A 144 15.42 60.05 34.01
C ALA A 144 16.41 58.99 34.53
N GLY A 145 17.54 58.67 33.91
CA GLY A 145 18.40 59.41 32.99
C GLY A 145 19.80 59.59 33.60
N TYR A 146 20.85 59.30 32.81
CA TYR A 146 22.25 59.75 32.94
C TYR A 146 23.30 58.94 33.77
N HIS A 147 24.25 58.37 33.01
CA HIS A 147 25.73 58.33 33.13
C HIS A 147 26.50 57.94 34.43
N SER A 148 27.46 57.01 34.21
CA SER A 148 28.90 57.08 34.55
C SER A 148 29.39 56.75 35.98
N SER A 149 30.47 55.92 36.01
CA SER A 149 31.50 55.71 37.06
C SER A 149 30.99 55.20 38.42
N GLY A 150 31.65 54.36 39.20
CA GLY A 150 33.08 54.13 39.44
C GLY A 150 33.26 54.07 40.97
N ASP A 151 33.99 53.05 41.43
CA ASP A 151 34.65 52.90 42.73
C ASP A 151 33.88 52.67 44.06
N GLU A 152 34.60 51.91 44.90
CA GLU A 152 34.54 51.77 46.37
C GLU A 152 33.55 50.74 46.97
N LEU A 153 33.84 49.97 48.03
CA LEU A 153 35.00 49.53 48.82
C LEU A 153 34.42 48.66 49.95
N GLY A 154 35.04 47.52 50.30
CA GLY A 154 34.99 46.83 51.60
C GLY A 154 33.64 46.22 52.05
N SER A 155 33.56 45.17 52.87
CA SER A 155 34.55 44.39 53.62
C SER A 155 33.77 43.30 54.38
N GLY A 156 34.29 42.07 54.44
CA GLY A 156 33.82 41.01 55.35
C GLY A 156 34.70 39.77 55.22
N PRO A 157 35.08 39.11 56.33
CA PRO A 157 36.47 38.73 56.58
C PRO A 157 36.74 37.21 56.69
N ASP A 158 38.04 36.89 56.69
CA ASP A 158 38.71 35.67 57.19
C ASP A 158 38.47 34.36 56.40
N ASP A 159 39.45 33.53 56.05
CA ASP A 159 40.90 33.49 56.29
C ASP A 159 41.51 32.37 55.40
N ASP A 160 42.84 32.34 55.36
CA ASP A 160 43.73 31.22 55.00
C ASP A 160 44.12 30.92 53.53
N ASP A 161 45.22 31.57 53.15
CA ASP A 161 46.55 30.95 53.00
C ASP A 161 46.87 30.05 51.79
N THR A 162 47.69 30.56 50.85
CA THR A 162 49.14 30.25 50.80
C THR A 162 49.88 30.99 49.65
N GLN A 163 51.19 31.16 49.86
CA GLN A 163 52.10 32.21 49.38
C GLN A 163 52.63 32.13 47.92
N PRO A 164 53.18 33.26 47.40
CA PRO A 164 53.97 33.32 46.17
C PRO A 164 55.46 33.06 46.43
N THR A 165 56.16 32.42 45.49
CA THR A 165 57.64 32.44 45.46
C THR A 165 58.18 32.66 44.06
N ILE A 166 59.26 33.44 44.06
CA ILE A 166 60.00 34.02 42.95
C ILE A 166 60.95 32.96 42.35
N SER A 167 61.29 33.18 41.08
CA SER A 167 62.47 32.68 40.34
C SER A 167 62.30 31.43 39.47
N THR A 168 62.28 31.65 38.16
CA THR A 168 63.36 31.12 37.30
C THR A 168 63.47 31.96 36.03
N ILE A 169 64.60 32.67 35.92
CA ILE A 169 65.09 33.24 34.67
C ILE A 169 65.87 32.11 33.98
N ALA A 170 65.42 31.74 32.78
CA ALA A 170 66.18 31.52 31.56
C ALA A 170 65.71 30.30 30.75
N THR A 171 65.51 30.57 29.46
CA THR A 171 65.47 29.66 28.31
C THR A 171 64.25 28.76 28.14
N SER A 172 63.21 29.32 27.50
CA SER A 172 62.46 28.64 26.43
C SER A 172 61.76 29.67 25.56
N VAL A 173 62.35 29.92 24.40
CA VAL A 173 61.75 30.64 23.26
C VAL A 173 60.65 29.74 22.67
N GLY A 174 59.44 30.27 22.48
CA GLY A 174 58.30 29.51 21.96
C GLY A 174 57.22 30.38 21.30
N SER A 175 57.57 30.95 20.15
CA SER A 175 56.69 31.39 19.04
C SER A 175 55.43 32.19 19.38
N GLU A 176 55.59 33.44 19.83
CA GLU A 176 54.57 34.47 19.68
C GLU A 176 54.94 35.42 18.55
N ASP A 177 53.94 35.65 17.69
CA ASP A 177 53.82 36.71 16.69
C ASP A 177 54.88 36.76 15.55
N SER A 178 54.62 35.96 14.51
CA SER A 178 55.32 36.06 13.21
C SER A 178 55.22 37.47 12.60
N GLY A 179 54.25 38.29 13.02
CA GLY A 179 54.11 39.68 12.60
C GLY A 179 55.09 40.65 13.27
N ALA A 180 55.58 40.37 14.48
CA ALA A 180 56.50 41.23 15.21
C ALA A 180 57.95 41.09 14.71
N LEU A 181 58.39 39.87 14.38
CA LEU A 181 59.72 39.60 13.79
C LEU A 181 59.86 40.15 12.36
N ALA A 182 58.78 40.18 11.58
CA ALA A 182 58.80 40.75 10.23
C ALA A 182 59.01 42.28 10.23
N ARG A 183 58.56 42.98 11.28
CA ARG A 183 58.69 44.45 11.39
C ARG A 183 60.12 44.92 11.69
N LEU A 184 60.96 44.07 12.29
CA LEU A 184 62.37 44.34 12.55
C LEU A 184 63.27 44.13 11.31
N HIS A 185 62.79 43.41 10.30
CA HIS A 185 63.54 43.11 9.07
C HIS A 185 63.05 43.87 7.82
N LEU A 186 62.00 44.69 7.95
CA LEU A 186 61.60 45.64 6.91
C LEU A 186 62.56 46.83 6.93
N THR A 187 63.55 46.81 6.05
CA THR A 187 64.29 48.01 5.66
C THR A 187 63.28 49.02 5.13
N GLN A 188 63.09 50.13 5.84
CA GLN A 188 62.27 51.21 5.30
C GLN A 188 62.91 51.70 3.99
N PRO A 189 62.16 51.77 2.88
CA PRO A 189 62.67 52.42 1.68
C PRO A 189 62.93 53.88 2.01
N ASP A 190 64.15 54.31 1.75
CA ASP A 190 64.65 55.65 1.98
C ASP A 190 63.64 56.72 1.47
N SER A 191 63.14 57.54 2.38
CA SER A 191 62.08 58.53 2.11
C SER A 191 62.50 59.53 1.04
N GLU A 192 63.81 59.83 0.95
CA GLU A 192 64.38 60.66 -0.12
C GLU A 192 64.34 59.97 -1.48
N SER A 193 64.48 58.65 -1.53
CA SER A 193 64.39 57.86 -2.76
C SER A 193 62.94 57.80 -3.28
N ILE A 194 61.95 57.67 -2.39
CA ILE A 194 60.52 57.73 -2.74
C ILE A 194 60.12 59.14 -3.17
N ALA A 195 60.60 60.18 -2.48
CA ALA A 195 60.37 61.57 -2.88
C ALA A 195 61.01 61.90 -4.24
N ASN A 196 62.20 61.37 -4.53
CA ASN A 196 62.84 61.50 -5.85
C ASN A 196 62.11 60.74 -6.96
N ILE A 197 61.53 59.56 -6.67
CA ILE A 197 60.69 58.80 -7.61
C ILE A 197 59.34 59.51 -7.83
N GLN A 198 58.75 60.11 -6.80
CA GLN A 198 57.53 60.92 -6.90
C GLN A 198 57.79 62.23 -7.64
N ALA A 199 58.91 62.92 -7.39
CA ALA A 199 59.30 64.11 -8.11
C ALA A 199 59.61 63.84 -9.59
N SER A 200 60.26 62.71 -9.90
CA SER A 200 60.45 62.28 -11.30
C SER A 200 59.16 61.78 -11.97
N ARG A 201 58.15 61.33 -11.20
CA ARG A 201 56.77 61.09 -11.67
C ARG A 201 55.99 62.38 -11.95
N ASP A 202 56.10 63.39 -11.10
CA ASP A 202 55.38 64.66 -11.24
C ASP A 202 55.90 65.53 -12.40
N VAL A 203 57.18 65.40 -12.77
CA VAL A 203 57.77 66.01 -13.98
C VAL A 203 57.02 65.57 -15.26
N TRP A 204 56.42 64.38 -15.28
CA TRP A 204 55.67 63.87 -16.43
C TRP A 204 54.22 64.37 -16.47
N ARG A 205 53.61 64.69 -15.33
CA ARG A 205 52.23 65.22 -15.25
C ARG A 205 52.11 66.69 -15.65
N VAL A 206 53.19 67.47 -15.50
CA VAL A 206 53.20 68.93 -15.76
C VAL A 206 53.48 69.28 -17.23
N GLN A 207 53.94 68.34 -18.06
CA GLN A 207 54.00 68.55 -19.51
C GLN A 207 52.62 68.33 -20.14
N SER A 208 51.93 69.44 -20.43
CA SER A 208 50.74 69.44 -21.29
C SER A 208 51.00 68.64 -22.58
N PRO A 209 50.00 67.94 -23.16
CA PRO A 209 50.19 67.03 -24.29
C PRO A 209 50.51 67.80 -25.58
N SER A 210 51.77 68.17 -25.75
CA SER A 210 52.29 68.62 -27.05
C SER A 210 52.20 67.47 -28.06
N GLN A 211 51.95 67.79 -29.33
CA GLN A 211 51.57 66.87 -30.41
C GLN A 211 52.61 65.78 -30.81
N ARG A 212 53.66 65.54 -30.02
CA ARG A 212 54.69 64.52 -30.28
C ARG A 212 54.53 63.35 -29.31
N GLY A 213 54.14 62.17 -29.83
CA GLY A 213 53.95 60.96 -29.03
C GLY A 213 55.21 60.53 -28.26
N THR A 214 55.01 60.02 -27.05
CA THR A 214 56.07 59.62 -26.11
C THR A 214 56.76 58.34 -26.59
N ARG A 215 58.10 58.34 -26.66
CA ARG A 215 58.90 57.15 -27.02
C ARG A 215 59.21 56.36 -25.76
N LEU A 216 58.78 55.10 -25.70
CA LEU A 216 58.99 54.20 -24.55
C LEU A 216 59.80 52.96 -24.94
N SER A 217 60.59 52.44 -24.01
CA SER A 217 61.29 51.16 -24.17
C SER A 217 60.36 49.99 -23.88
N GLU A 218 60.65 48.83 -24.49
CA GLU A 218 59.84 47.63 -24.35
C GLU A 218 59.84 47.09 -22.90
N LEU A 219 60.97 47.20 -22.20
CA LEU A 219 61.07 46.87 -20.78
C LEU A 219 60.19 47.76 -19.90
N GLN A 220 60.11 49.06 -20.19
CA GLN A 220 59.24 49.97 -19.45
C GLN A 220 57.77 49.61 -19.66
N LEU A 221 57.38 49.31 -20.91
CA LEU A 221 56.02 48.87 -21.23
C LEU A 221 55.67 47.56 -20.52
N ALA A 222 56.58 46.59 -20.47
CA ALA A 222 56.38 45.34 -19.75
C ALA A 222 56.16 45.57 -18.24
N ARG A 223 56.99 46.40 -17.59
CA ARG A 223 56.87 46.71 -16.16
C ARG A 223 55.58 47.45 -15.80
N GLU A 224 55.23 48.47 -16.58
CA GLU A 224 53.97 49.21 -16.38
C GLU A 224 52.75 48.32 -16.61
N THR A 225 52.82 47.40 -17.59
CA THR A 225 51.72 46.44 -17.83
C THR A 225 51.57 45.47 -16.65
N LEU A 226 52.66 44.88 -16.15
CA LEU A 226 52.62 43.99 -14.98
C LEU A 226 52.14 44.71 -13.71
N ALA A 227 52.57 45.95 -13.49
CA ALA A 227 52.10 46.77 -12.36
C ALA A 227 50.59 47.07 -12.45
N MET A 228 50.09 47.40 -13.64
CA MET A 228 48.66 47.61 -13.89
C MET A 228 47.84 46.34 -13.63
N LEU A 229 48.33 45.19 -14.08
CA LEU A 229 47.65 43.90 -13.90
C LEU A 229 47.55 43.49 -12.43
N ARG A 230 48.53 43.86 -11.59
CA ARG A 230 48.48 43.72 -10.13
C ARG A 230 47.50 44.68 -9.43
N GLY A 231 47.05 45.71 -10.15
CA GLY A 231 46.15 46.73 -9.61
C GLY A 231 46.87 47.92 -8.98
N TYR A 232 48.16 48.11 -9.25
CA TYR A 232 48.91 49.30 -8.80
C TYR A 232 48.65 50.49 -9.73
N PRO A 233 48.70 51.73 -9.21
CA PRO A 233 48.57 52.93 -10.03
C PRO A 233 49.79 53.09 -10.96
N THR A 234 49.51 53.26 -12.25
CA THR A 234 50.53 53.45 -13.30
C THR A 234 50.31 54.79 -14.00
N ASP A 235 51.36 55.32 -14.62
CA ASP A 235 51.26 56.60 -15.34
C ASP A 235 50.79 56.40 -16.79
N LEU A 236 50.93 55.19 -17.32
CA LEU A 236 50.48 54.82 -18.67
C LEU A 236 49.02 54.36 -18.72
N PHE A 237 48.53 53.69 -17.69
CA PHE A 237 47.17 53.16 -17.65
C PHE A 237 46.34 53.89 -16.61
N ILE A 238 45.30 54.57 -17.07
CA ILE A 238 44.40 55.35 -16.21
C ILE A 238 43.25 54.46 -15.77
N VAL A 239 43.12 54.24 -14.46
CA VAL A 239 42.03 53.46 -13.86
C VAL A 239 40.90 54.41 -13.43
N ALA A 240 39.70 54.19 -13.94
CA ALA A 240 38.51 54.93 -13.52
C ALA A 240 38.07 54.48 -12.11
N ALA A 241 38.05 55.40 -11.15
CA ALA A 241 37.78 55.09 -9.74
C ALA A 241 36.41 54.43 -9.48
N ALA A 242 35.37 54.78 -10.25
CA ALA A 242 34.01 54.28 -10.05
C ALA A 242 33.75 52.88 -10.65
N THR A 243 34.44 52.52 -11.74
CA THR A 243 34.16 51.28 -12.49
C THR A 243 35.33 50.29 -12.50
N GLY A 244 36.51 50.71 -12.06
CA GLY A 244 37.74 49.92 -12.16
C GLY A 244 38.26 49.75 -13.60
N ARG A 245 37.61 50.38 -14.58
CA ARG A 245 37.96 50.26 -16.01
C ARG A 245 39.31 50.92 -16.28
N VAL A 246 40.18 50.18 -16.94
CA VAL A 246 41.51 50.63 -17.34
C VAL A 246 41.45 51.21 -18.75
N THR A 247 41.96 52.42 -18.93
CA THR A 247 42.01 53.10 -20.23
C THR A 247 43.42 53.52 -20.58
N LEU A 248 43.73 53.48 -21.87
CA LEU A 248 45.02 53.86 -22.41
C LEU A 248 44.92 55.24 -23.11
N PRO A 249 45.80 56.21 -22.81
CA PRO A 249 45.92 57.43 -23.60
C PRO A 249 46.40 57.11 -25.03
N SER A 250 45.83 57.77 -26.04
CA SER A 250 45.94 57.40 -27.47
C SER A 250 47.30 57.68 -28.16
N ARG A 251 48.42 57.80 -27.44
CA ARG A 251 49.68 58.37 -28.00
C ARG A 251 51.00 57.73 -27.51
N ILE A 252 51.15 56.40 -27.60
CA ILE A 252 52.42 55.69 -27.31
C ILE A 252 53.13 55.36 -28.63
N ARG A 253 54.46 55.47 -28.71
CA ARG A 253 55.25 54.94 -29.85
C ARG A 253 56.46 54.14 -29.37
N MET A 254 56.64 52.94 -29.91
CA MET A 254 57.88 52.17 -29.77
C MET A 254 58.84 52.50 -30.92
N ALA A 255 60.16 52.41 -30.67
CA ALA A 255 61.17 52.75 -31.67
C ALA A 255 61.31 51.70 -32.79
N SER A 256 60.91 50.45 -32.53
CA SER A 256 61.21 49.27 -33.36
C SER A 256 59.98 48.58 -33.99
N THR A 257 58.75 49.01 -33.69
CA THR A 257 57.52 48.27 -34.03
C THR A 257 56.41 49.21 -34.52
N SER A 258 55.48 48.70 -35.34
CA SER A 258 54.30 49.46 -35.80
C SER A 258 53.38 49.86 -34.65
N ASN A 259 52.93 51.11 -34.64
CA ASN A 259 52.06 51.66 -33.59
C ASN A 259 50.76 50.84 -33.40
N ASP A 260 50.13 50.41 -34.49
CA ASP A 260 48.84 49.72 -34.42
C ASP A 260 48.95 48.34 -33.74
N ALA A 261 50.02 47.59 -34.02
CA ALA A 261 50.27 46.29 -33.38
C ALA A 261 50.57 46.43 -31.88
N THR A 262 51.36 47.42 -31.49
CA THR A 262 51.64 47.71 -30.07
C THR A 262 50.37 48.13 -29.34
N MET A 263 49.55 48.99 -29.96
CA MET A 263 48.30 49.45 -29.36
C MET A 263 47.30 48.30 -29.20
N ASP A 264 47.21 47.39 -30.17
CA ASP A 264 46.33 46.22 -30.07
C ASP A 264 46.72 45.27 -28.91
N VAL A 265 48.03 45.02 -28.73
CA VAL A 265 48.54 44.21 -27.60
C VAL A 265 48.26 44.90 -26.25
N LEU A 266 48.52 46.21 -26.15
CA LEU A 266 48.24 46.97 -24.92
C LEU A 266 46.74 47.03 -24.62
N LEU A 267 45.89 47.19 -25.64
CA LEU A 267 44.44 47.19 -25.49
C LEU A 267 43.92 45.84 -24.97
N ARG A 268 44.49 44.71 -25.42
CA ARG A 268 44.18 43.39 -24.85
C ARG A 268 44.53 43.32 -23.36
N CYS A 269 45.71 43.80 -22.97
CA CYS A 269 46.10 43.90 -21.55
C CYS A 269 45.17 44.83 -20.75
N THR A 270 44.68 45.95 -21.32
CA THR A 270 43.74 46.84 -20.61
C THR A 270 42.38 46.20 -20.35
N ARG A 271 41.88 45.35 -21.26
CA ARG A 271 40.65 44.57 -21.04
C ARG A 271 40.84 43.61 -19.87
N MET A 272 41.96 42.89 -19.85
CA MET A 272 42.33 41.97 -18.77
C MET A 272 42.42 42.70 -17.42
N GLY A 273 43.14 43.83 -17.38
CA GLY A 273 43.25 44.67 -16.19
C GLY A 273 41.91 45.21 -15.69
N SER A 274 41.00 45.57 -16.60
CA SER A 274 39.64 46.01 -16.25
C SER A 274 38.84 44.90 -15.58
N SER A 275 38.91 43.67 -16.10
CA SER A 275 38.24 42.50 -15.50
C SER A 275 38.81 42.15 -14.12
N LEU A 276 40.13 42.18 -13.95
CA LEU A 276 40.78 41.92 -12.67
C LEU A 276 40.46 43.00 -11.62
N ASN A 277 40.44 44.27 -12.02
CA ASN A 277 40.06 45.37 -11.11
C ASN A 277 38.58 45.30 -10.72
N PHE A 278 37.70 44.87 -11.62
CA PHE A 278 36.31 44.59 -11.27
C PHE A 278 36.22 43.53 -10.16
N LEU A 279 36.94 42.40 -10.28
CA LEU A 279 36.97 41.37 -9.23
C LEU A 279 37.52 41.90 -7.91
N ARG A 280 38.60 42.69 -7.93
CA ARG A 280 39.17 43.33 -6.72
C ARG A 280 38.21 44.28 -6.03
N ASN A 281 37.35 44.97 -6.79
CA ASN A 281 36.31 45.83 -6.23
C ASN A 281 35.15 44.98 -5.70
N TRP A 282 34.79 43.92 -6.41
CA TRP A 282 33.74 42.99 -6.00
C TRP A 282 34.09 42.26 -4.70
N THR A 283 35.32 41.78 -4.51
CA THR A 283 35.75 41.12 -3.26
C THR A 283 35.71 42.05 -2.03
N LYS A 284 35.78 43.37 -2.25
CA LYS A 284 35.66 44.38 -1.19
C LYS A 284 34.21 44.81 -0.92
N SER A 285 33.27 44.43 -1.78
CA SER A 285 31.86 44.81 -1.63
C SER A 285 31.18 44.03 -0.50
N ALA A 286 30.30 44.71 0.26
CA ALA A 286 29.52 44.06 1.30
C ALA A 286 28.39 43.21 0.69
N GLN A 287 28.34 41.92 1.04
CA GLN A 287 27.33 40.98 0.54
C GLN A 287 26.46 40.46 1.70
N PRO A 288 25.13 40.37 1.54
CA PRO A 288 24.25 39.85 2.59
C PRO A 288 24.32 38.32 2.73
N ALA A 289 24.55 37.60 1.63
CA ALA A 289 24.51 36.14 1.61
C ALA A 289 25.87 35.50 1.95
N MET A 290 25.87 34.50 2.84
CA MET A 290 27.09 33.86 3.34
C MET A 290 27.87 33.08 2.27
N HIS A 291 27.18 32.38 1.36
CA HIS A 291 27.84 31.66 0.26
C HIS A 291 28.51 32.60 -0.74
N VAL A 292 28.01 33.83 -0.90
CA VAL A 292 28.66 34.84 -1.75
C VAL A 292 29.92 35.37 -1.07
N ARG A 293 29.94 35.52 0.25
CA ARG A 293 31.15 35.92 1.00
C ARG A 293 32.28 34.89 0.89
N THR A 294 31.95 33.59 0.91
CA THR A 294 32.96 32.55 0.73
C THR A 294 33.45 32.47 -0.71
N MET A 295 32.60 32.73 -1.70
CA MET A 295 33.03 32.94 -3.08
C MET A 295 33.95 34.16 -3.24
N GLN A 296 33.70 35.27 -2.53
CA GLN A 296 34.59 36.43 -2.49
C GLN A 296 35.96 36.07 -1.89
N ALA A 297 36.00 35.29 -0.81
CA ALA A 297 37.23 34.81 -0.19
C ALA A 297 38.03 33.93 -1.17
N ALA A 298 37.41 32.92 -1.78
CA ALA A 298 38.05 32.06 -2.77
C ALA A 298 38.58 32.85 -3.99
N THR A 299 37.83 33.85 -4.44
CA THR A 299 38.27 34.75 -5.53
C THR A 299 39.46 35.62 -5.11
N SER A 300 39.49 36.07 -3.84
CA SER A 300 40.62 36.80 -3.28
C SER A 300 41.89 35.95 -3.23
N ASP A 301 41.77 34.69 -2.84
CA ASP A 301 42.90 33.74 -2.80
C ASP A 301 43.47 33.49 -4.21
N LEU A 302 42.60 33.32 -5.21
CA LEU A 302 43.00 33.16 -6.61
C LEU A 302 43.67 34.43 -7.18
N LEU A 303 43.19 35.63 -6.82
CA LEU A 303 43.86 36.90 -7.17
C LEU A 303 45.24 37.02 -6.50
N GLY A 304 45.39 36.49 -5.29
CA GLY A 304 46.67 36.37 -4.60
C GLY A 304 47.63 35.44 -5.35
N ALA A 305 47.17 34.25 -5.74
CA ALA A 305 47.96 33.29 -6.53
C ALA A 305 48.39 33.85 -7.90
N LEU A 306 47.51 34.60 -8.58
CA LEU A 306 47.86 35.32 -9.80
C LEU A 306 48.95 36.36 -9.54
N SER A 307 48.86 37.10 -8.42
CA SER A 307 49.86 38.12 -8.06
C SER A 307 51.24 37.50 -7.86
N SER A 308 51.33 36.35 -7.16
CA SER A 308 52.57 35.58 -7.03
C SER A 308 53.12 35.13 -8.39
N SER A 309 52.25 34.68 -9.29
CA SER A 309 52.66 34.27 -10.64
C SER A 309 53.20 35.46 -11.47
N LEU A 310 52.61 36.64 -11.31
CA LEU A 310 53.10 37.87 -11.93
C LEU A 310 54.45 38.31 -11.33
N ASP A 311 54.66 38.10 -10.04
CA ASP A 311 55.94 38.36 -9.36
C ASP A 311 57.06 37.46 -9.89
N GLU A 312 56.79 36.18 -10.11
CA GLU A 312 57.75 35.27 -10.74
C GLU A 312 58.14 35.72 -12.16
N ILE A 313 57.18 36.25 -12.93
CA ILE A 313 57.44 36.78 -14.27
C ILE A 313 58.31 38.04 -14.18
N GLU A 314 58.00 38.97 -13.27
CA GLU A 314 58.80 40.19 -13.11
C GLU A 314 60.23 39.90 -12.63
N GLN A 315 60.41 38.92 -11.73
CA GLN A 315 61.72 38.50 -11.24
C GLN A 315 62.67 38.04 -12.36
N ARG A 316 62.13 37.45 -13.44
CA ARG A 316 62.93 37.04 -14.62
C ARG A 316 63.58 38.23 -15.33
N TYR A 317 62.98 39.42 -15.24
CA TYR A 317 63.47 40.64 -15.88
C TYR A 317 64.33 41.50 -14.95
N ILE A 318 64.07 41.47 -13.63
CA ILE A 318 64.85 42.22 -12.64
C ILE A 318 66.21 41.56 -12.38
N THR A 319 66.23 40.23 -12.21
CA THR A 319 67.46 39.47 -11.89
C THR A 319 67.65 38.30 -12.86
N PRO A 320 68.02 38.57 -14.13
CA PRO A 320 68.13 37.53 -15.15
C PRO A 320 69.31 36.58 -14.83
N LYS A 321 69.01 35.30 -14.62
CA LYS A 321 70.04 34.24 -14.46
C LYS A 321 70.65 33.82 -15.81
N ILE A 322 69.97 34.12 -16.93
CA ILE A 322 70.33 33.83 -18.32
C ILE A 322 69.98 35.06 -19.16
N ALA A 323 70.63 35.28 -20.31
CA ALA A 323 70.26 36.35 -21.24
C ALA A 323 68.80 36.16 -21.75
N THR A 324 67.85 36.91 -21.18
CA THR A 324 66.42 36.83 -21.48
C THR A 324 66.02 37.92 -22.47
N VAL A 325 65.33 37.55 -23.55
CA VAL A 325 64.74 38.51 -24.50
C VAL A 325 63.49 39.13 -23.86
N ILE A 326 63.41 40.46 -23.84
CA ILE A 326 62.26 41.20 -23.32
C ILE A 326 61.34 41.49 -24.50
N SER A 327 60.13 40.92 -24.47
CA SER A 327 59.10 41.17 -25.47
C SER A 327 57.76 41.47 -24.81
N ILE A 328 57.10 42.56 -25.20
CA ILE A 328 55.76 42.89 -24.68
C ILE A 328 54.71 41.87 -25.12
N THR A 329 54.90 41.24 -26.29
CA THR A 329 53.99 40.20 -26.78
C THR A 329 54.12 38.92 -25.97
N ASP A 330 55.33 38.57 -25.54
CA ASP A 330 55.59 37.40 -24.69
C ASP A 330 54.95 37.58 -23.31
N VAL A 331 55.14 38.75 -22.69
CA VAL A 331 54.48 39.11 -21.43
C VAL A 331 52.96 39.08 -21.58
N ALA A 332 52.41 39.63 -22.66
CA ALA A 332 50.97 39.62 -22.91
C ALA A 332 50.41 38.20 -23.05
N VAL A 333 51.08 37.29 -23.77
CA VAL A 333 50.65 35.90 -23.96
C VAL A 333 50.70 35.11 -22.65
N VAL A 334 51.79 35.23 -21.88
CA VAL A 334 51.95 34.52 -20.61
C VAL A 334 50.90 35.00 -19.60
N VAL A 335 50.68 36.33 -19.49
CA VAL A 335 49.66 36.87 -18.60
C VAL A 335 48.26 36.50 -19.08
N GLU A 336 47.99 36.57 -20.38
CA GLU A 336 46.68 36.21 -20.92
C GLU A 336 46.33 34.75 -20.58
N SER A 337 47.31 33.85 -20.60
CA SER A 337 47.12 32.47 -20.16
C SER A 337 46.85 32.35 -18.65
N ALA A 338 47.58 33.08 -17.82
CA ALA A 338 47.44 33.01 -16.36
C ALA A 338 46.16 33.69 -15.83
N ALA A 339 45.72 34.78 -16.47
CA ALA A 339 44.58 35.58 -16.04
C ALA A 339 43.25 35.21 -16.73
N ARG A 340 43.27 34.32 -17.74
CA ARG A 340 42.10 33.91 -18.53
C ARG A 340 40.91 33.47 -17.66
N GLY A 341 41.14 32.55 -16.73
CA GLY A 341 40.10 32.01 -15.85
C GLY A 341 39.44 33.08 -14.98
N LEU A 342 40.25 33.96 -14.40
CA LEU A 342 39.78 35.08 -13.58
C LEU A 342 39.03 36.13 -14.41
N ALA A 343 39.47 36.42 -15.64
CA ALA A 343 38.75 37.34 -16.52
C ALA A 343 37.39 36.79 -16.95
N HIS A 344 37.29 35.48 -17.17
CA HIS A 344 36.01 34.83 -17.46
C HIS A 344 35.08 34.85 -16.23
N LEU A 345 35.60 34.55 -15.05
CA LEU A 345 34.88 34.69 -13.78
C LEU A 345 34.32 36.11 -13.59
N ALA A 346 35.11 37.14 -13.91
CA ALA A 346 34.67 38.53 -13.88
C ALA A 346 33.46 38.80 -14.78
N SER A 347 33.43 38.20 -15.99
CA SER A 347 32.30 38.36 -16.90
C SER A 347 31.01 37.72 -16.38
N ILE A 348 31.10 36.54 -15.74
CA ILE A 348 29.97 35.85 -15.12
C ILE A 348 29.39 36.70 -13.98
N ILE A 349 30.25 37.21 -13.10
CA ILE A 349 29.84 38.04 -11.95
C ILE A 349 29.26 39.39 -12.40
N GLN A 350 29.75 39.96 -13.51
CA GLN A 350 29.19 41.19 -14.09
C GLN A 350 27.76 40.99 -14.58
N VAL A 351 27.49 39.89 -15.29
CA VAL A 351 26.13 39.54 -15.73
C VAL A 351 25.20 39.36 -14.52
N PHE A 352 25.68 38.69 -13.47
CA PHE A 352 24.96 38.52 -12.22
C PHE A 352 24.64 39.85 -11.51
N SER A 353 25.61 40.78 -11.45
CA SER A 353 25.45 42.07 -10.76
C SER A 353 24.40 42.98 -11.42
N LEU A 354 23.99 42.67 -12.67
CA LEU A 354 22.96 43.39 -13.41
C LEU A 354 21.55 42.80 -13.21
N SER A 355 21.44 41.58 -12.67
CA SER A 355 20.15 40.92 -12.42
C SER A 355 19.62 41.20 -11.01
N ASP A 356 18.52 41.95 -10.91
CA ASP A 356 17.92 42.36 -9.63
C ASP A 356 16.72 41.47 -9.23
N GLY A 357 16.61 41.12 -7.95
CA GLY A 357 15.49 40.36 -7.37
C GLY A 357 15.89 39.07 -6.63
N ARG A 358 15.07 38.64 -5.66
CA ARG A 358 15.32 37.50 -4.72
C ARG A 358 15.69 36.15 -5.37
N THR A 359 15.43 35.97 -6.67
CA THR A 359 15.90 34.84 -7.49
C THR A 359 17.39 34.91 -7.83
N SER A 360 18.05 36.04 -7.61
CA SER A 360 19.46 36.24 -7.92
C SER A 360 20.38 35.41 -7.01
N GLN A 361 20.04 35.22 -5.74
CA GLN A 361 21.00 34.67 -4.76
C GLN A 361 21.57 33.27 -5.11
N LEU A 362 20.81 32.41 -5.81
CA LEU A 362 21.29 31.09 -6.26
C LEU A 362 21.76 31.07 -7.73
N SER A 363 21.34 32.06 -8.53
CA SER A 363 21.69 32.14 -9.97
C SER A 363 23.20 32.21 -10.23
N LEU A 364 23.98 32.78 -9.31
CA LEU A 364 25.44 32.80 -9.41
C LEU A 364 26.03 31.39 -9.27
N LEU A 365 25.53 30.59 -8.33
CA LEU A 365 25.97 29.20 -8.15
C LEU A 365 25.58 28.35 -9.38
N ASP A 366 24.36 28.51 -9.88
CA ASP A 366 23.91 27.79 -11.08
C ASP A 366 24.73 28.18 -12.33
N SER A 367 25.02 29.46 -12.51
CA SER A 367 25.83 29.94 -13.63
C SER A 367 27.26 29.43 -13.54
N LEU A 368 27.87 29.41 -12.34
CA LEU A 368 29.21 28.86 -12.13
C LEU A 368 29.25 27.36 -12.38
N TYR A 369 28.21 26.62 -11.96
CA TYR A 369 28.07 25.20 -12.23
C TYR A 369 27.97 24.90 -13.73
N ASP A 370 27.07 25.58 -14.45
CA ASP A 370 26.84 25.38 -15.89
C ASP A 370 28.12 25.70 -16.70
N GLN A 371 28.85 26.76 -16.32
CA GLN A 371 30.12 27.14 -16.95
C GLN A 371 31.27 26.18 -16.60
N ALA A 372 31.34 25.67 -15.37
CA ALA A 372 32.32 24.67 -14.98
C ALA A 372 32.12 23.36 -15.76
N CYS A 373 30.88 22.88 -15.88
CA CYS A 373 30.53 21.72 -16.71
C CYS A 373 30.94 21.95 -18.18
N SER A 374 30.63 23.13 -18.73
CA SER A 374 30.98 23.48 -20.12
C SER A 374 32.50 23.56 -20.35
N ALA A 375 33.24 24.10 -19.39
CA ALA A 375 34.70 24.20 -19.44
C ALA A 375 35.36 22.80 -19.42
N GLN A 376 34.85 21.89 -18.59
CA GLN A 376 35.33 20.50 -18.57
C GLN A 376 35.07 19.78 -19.91
N MET A 377 33.86 19.91 -20.47
CA MET A 377 33.50 19.28 -21.75
C MET A 377 34.33 19.83 -22.92
N SER A 378 34.82 21.06 -22.79
CA SER A 378 35.71 21.70 -23.77
C SER A 378 37.20 21.39 -23.54
N GLU A 379 37.53 20.54 -22.56
CA GLU A 379 38.88 20.20 -22.12
C GLU A 379 39.74 21.39 -21.66
N ASP A 380 39.13 22.53 -21.30
CA ASP A 380 39.84 23.69 -20.74
C ASP A 380 39.98 23.54 -19.21
N LEU A 381 40.98 22.74 -18.80
CA LEU A 381 41.25 22.43 -17.41
C LEU A 381 41.61 23.67 -16.57
N LEU A 382 42.28 24.67 -17.16
CA LEU A 382 42.68 25.89 -16.45
C LEU A 382 41.47 26.76 -16.11
N LEU A 383 40.51 26.85 -17.02
CA LEU A 383 39.25 27.53 -16.75
C LEU A 383 38.38 26.75 -15.77
N PHE A 384 38.30 25.43 -15.95
CA PHE A 384 37.54 24.54 -15.07
C PHE A 384 38.00 24.64 -13.62
N GLU A 385 39.30 24.58 -13.34
CA GLU A 385 39.83 24.65 -11.97
C GLU A 385 39.41 25.94 -11.25
N VAL A 386 39.52 27.09 -11.92
CA VAL A 386 39.13 28.40 -11.36
C VAL A 386 37.63 28.43 -11.04
N LEU A 387 36.78 27.99 -11.97
CA LEU A 387 35.33 28.02 -11.79
C LEU A 387 34.87 27.01 -10.74
N ALA A 388 35.40 25.78 -10.77
CA ALA A 388 35.06 24.72 -9.83
C ALA A 388 35.49 25.06 -8.40
N THR A 389 36.67 25.64 -8.18
CA THR A 389 37.11 26.05 -6.83
C THR A 389 36.20 27.11 -6.22
N VAL A 390 35.80 28.13 -6.98
CA VAL A 390 34.88 29.17 -6.47
C VAL A 390 33.49 28.58 -6.20
N PHE A 391 32.99 27.75 -7.12
CA PHE A 391 31.70 27.09 -6.99
C PHE A 391 31.62 26.16 -5.76
N LEU A 392 32.59 25.25 -5.59
CA LEU A 392 32.58 24.26 -4.51
C LEU A 392 32.64 24.90 -3.11
N ASN A 393 33.39 25.99 -2.95
CA ASN A 393 33.42 26.76 -1.70
C ASN A 393 32.07 27.45 -1.39
N GLY A 394 31.43 28.00 -2.43
CA GLY A 394 30.07 28.56 -2.32
C GLY A 394 29.05 27.48 -1.96
N LEU A 395 29.08 26.34 -2.63
CA LEU A 395 28.18 25.21 -2.40
C LEU A 395 28.35 24.62 -0.99
N LYS A 396 29.59 24.42 -0.51
CA LYS A 396 29.89 23.95 0.85
C LYS A 396 29.28 24.87 1.91
N THR A 397 29.28 26.17 1.66
CA THR A 397 28.71 27.17 2.59
C THR A 397 27.19 27.14 2.57
N TYR A 398 26.58 26.97 1.40
CA TYR A 398 25.13 26.79 1.25
C TYR A 398 24.64 25.52 1.96
N LEU A 399 25.34 24.39 1.74
CA LEU A 399 24.96 23.11 2.33
C LEU A 399 25.15 23.06 3.85
N ARG A 400 25.83 24.03 4.45
CA ARG A 400 26.07 24.05 5.90
C ARG A 400 24.77 24.16 6.70
N SER A 401 23.83 25.01 6.27
CA SER A 401 22.55 25.15 6.97
C SER A 401 21.68 23.89 6.85
N THR A 402 21.67 23.27 5.66
CA THR A 402 20.95 22.01 5.43
C THR A 402 21.60 20.85 6.19
N ALA A 403 22.93 20.79 6.22
CA ALA A 403 23.66 19.77 6.98
C ALA A 403 23.44 19.91 8.49
N THR A 404 23.46 21.13 9.04
CA THR A 404 23.10 21.35 10.44
C THR A 404 21.70 20.80 10.72
N TRP A 405 20.71 21.12 9.89
CA TRP A 405 19.36 20.61 10.08
C TRP A 405 19.26 19.08 10.00
N ILE A 406 19.91 18.44 9.02
CA ILE A 406 19.93 16.97 8.90
C ILE A 406 20.60 16.30 10.11
N MET A 407 21.63 16.92 10.69
CA MET A 407 22.40 16.32 11.78
C MET A 407 21.81 16.60 13.17
N THR A 408 21.31 17.81 13.41
CA THR A 408 20.80 18.24 14.73
C THR A 408 19.28 18.26 14.81
N GLY A 409 18.58 18.22 13.67
CA GLY A 409 17.13 18.40 13.61
C GLY A 409 16.66 19.83 13.88
N THR A 410 17.57 20.81 13.97
CA THR A 410 17.22 22.22 14.24
C THR A 410 17.56 23.12 13.05
N LEU A 411 16.61 24.01 12.71
CA LEU A 411 16.87 25.07 11.76
C LEU A 411 17.61 26.21 12.46
N SER A 412 18.82 26.52 12.00
CA SER A 412 19.58 27.66 12.53
C SER A 412 18.97 28.96 12.00
N THR A 413 18.35 29.74 12.88
CA THR A 413 17.79 31.08 12.61
C THR A 413 18.86 32.15 12.35
N ILE A 414 20.14 31.85 12.60
CA ILE A 414 21.26 32.80 12.54
C ILE A 414 21.80 32.97 11.10
N ALA A 415 21.51 32.03 10.19
CA ALA A 415 21.97 32.12 8.81
C ALA A 415 21.03 33.01 7.98
N GLN A 416 21.45 34.22 7.63
CA GLN A 416 20.78 35.12 6.67
C GLN A 416 20.75 34.57 5.21
N GLY A 417 20.86 33.25 5.03
CA GLY A 417 20.67 32.55 3.76
C GLY A 417 19.28 31.94 3.71
N ILE A 418 18.55 32.08 2.60
CA ILE A 418 17.20 31.53 2.45
C ILE A 418 17.30 29.99 2.42
N PRO A 419 16.75 29.26 3.40
CA PRO A 419 16.91 27.82 3.49
C PRO A 419 16.01 27.07 2.48
N LEU A 420 16.44 25.85 2.13
CA LEU A 420 15.65 24.86 1.37
C LEU A 420 14.33 24.51 2.09
N VAL A 421 14.33 24.58 3.42
CA VAL A 421 13.21 24.18 4.28
C VAL A 421 12.76 25.36 5.11
N LYS A 422 11.44 25.55 5.19
CA LYS A 422 10.80 26.56 6.03
C LYS A 422 10.08 25.88 7.18
N ASP A 423 10.21 26.46 8.37
CA ASP A 423 9.31 26.17 9.48
C ASP A 423 8.01 26.96 9.21
N ALA A 424 6.93 26.25 8.88
CA ALA A 424 5.65 26.86 8.52
C ALA A 424 4.78 27.12 9.75
N TYR A 425 4.89 26.25 10.77
CA TYR A 425 4.09 26.27 11.99
C TYR A 425 4.94 25.85 13.19
N ALA A 426 5.59 26.82 13.83
CA ALA A 426 6.48 26.57 14.97
C ALA A 426 5.74 26.03 16.21
N ASP A 427 4.44 26.34 16.35
CA ASP A 427 3.59 25.99 17.50
C ASP A 427 2.66 24.78 17.22
N CYS A 428 3.02 23.90 16.27
CA CYS A 428 2.19 22.74 15.94
C CYS A 428 2.10 21.72 17.09
N GLU A 429 0.94 21.07 17.25
CA GLU A 429 0.79 19.98 18.22
C GLU A 429 1.74 18.81 17.90
N PRO A 430 2.22 18.07 18.93
CA PRO A 430 3.08 16.91 18.72
C PRO A 430 2.54 15.87 17.72
N ALA A 431 1.20 15.73 17.66
CA ALA A 431 0.51 14.82 16.76
C ALA A 431 0.61 15.17 15.27
N GLU A 432 0.95 16.42 14.93
CA GLU A 432 1.03 16.93 13.55
C GLU A 432 2.45 17.30 13.10
N LEU A 433 3.45 17.03 13.96
CA LEU A 433 4.85 17.40 13.75
C LEU A 433 5.41 16.93 12.40
N TRP A 434 5.05 15.72 11.95
CA TRP A 434 5.60 15.14 10.73
C TRP A 434 5.09 15.82 9.45
N HIS A 435 3.87 16.35 9.48
CA HIS A 435 3.17 16.85 8.29
C HIS A 435 3.18 18.38 8.20
N ASN A 436 2.98 19.08 9.32
CA ASN A 436 2.67 20.52 9.29
C ASN A 436 3.86 21.40 9.64
N ARG A 437 4.85 20.92 10.41
CA ARG A 437 5.94 21.75 10.91
C ARG A 437 6.88 22.25 9.81
N TYR A 438 7.37 21.34 8.97
CA TYR A 438 8.36 21.65 7.95
C TYR A 438 7.77 21.55 6.56
N VAL A 439 7.96 22.60 5.77
CA VAL A 439 7.53 22.65 4.37
C VAL A 439 8.75 22.97 3.48
N MET A 440 8.86 22.25 2.37
CA MET A 440 9.90 22.52 1.38
C MET A 440 9.64 23.88 0.71
N ASN A 441 10.68 24.70 0.57
CA ASN A 441 10.58 25.98 -0.11
C ASN A 441 10.61 25.74 -1.62
N ILE A 442 9.53 26.08 -2.33
CA ILE A 442 9.37 25.85 -3.77
C ILE A 442 9.41 27.19 -4.52
N THR A 443 10.03 27.22 -5.70
CA THR A 443 10.04 28.36 -6.63
C THR A 443 8.67 28.52 -7.30
N ARG A 444 8.45 29.63 -8.04
CA ARG A 444 7.20 29.82 -8.81
C ARG A 444 6.96 28.76 -9.89
N ASP A 445 8.03 28.08 -10.31
CA ASP A 445 8.01 27.08 -11.37
C ASP A 445 7.80 25.65 -10.83
N GLY A 446 7.61 25.49 -9.51
CA GLY A 446 7.39 24.18 -8.88
C GLY A 446 8.68 23.42 -8.52
N SER A 447 9.87 23.98 -8.78
CA SER A 447 11.15 23.37 -8.40
C SER A 447 11.54 23.70 -6.95
N PRO A 448 12.31 22.85 -6.25
CA PRO A 448 12.85 23.21 -4.95
C PRO A 448 13.72 24.46 -5.04
N PHE A 449 13.69 25.30 -4.01
CA PHE A 449 14.53 26.49 -3.89
C PHE A 449 15.94 26.07 -3.45
N ALA A 450 16.70 25.48 -4.38
CA ALA A 450 18.08 25.04 -4.20
C ALA A 450 18.89 25.22 -5.50
N PRO A 451 20.24 25.16 -5.46
CA PRO A 451 21.04 25.07 -6.67
C PRO A 451 20.62 23.86 -7.51
N LYS A 452 20.69 23.97 -8.85
CA LYS A 452 20.29 22.90 -9.77
C LYS A 452 20.95 21.55 -9.46
N CYS A 453 22.21 21.57 -9.04
CA CYS A 453 22.95 20.37 -8.68
C CYS A 453 22.45 19.65 -7.42
N VAL A 454 21.60 20.29 -6.60
CA VAL A 454 21.04 19.70 -5.36
C VAL A 454 19.61 19.22 -5.57
N HIS A 455 18.96 19.56 -6.69
CA HIS A 455 17.56 19.21 -6.95
C HIS A 455 17.30 17.70 -6.84
N PHE A 456 18.22 16.85 -7.33
CA PHE A 456 18.05 15.39 -7.28
C PHE A 456 18.02 14.85 -5.85
N ALA A 457 18.67 15.54 -4.91
CA ALA A 457 18.82 15.13 -3.52
C ALA A 457 17.88 15.88 -2.56
N ALA A 458 17.10 16.84 -3.06
CA ALA A 458 16.30 17.75 -2.23
C ALA A 458 15.25 17.00 -1.39
N ASP A 459 14.57 16.02 -1.98
CA ASP A 459 13.56 15.21 -1.30
C ASP A 459 14.18 14.34 -0.20
N GLN A 460 15.32 13.70 -0.49
CA GLN A 460 16.02 12.87 0.49
C GLN A 460 16.56 13.71 1.67
N ILE A 461 17.12 14.89 1.38
CA ILE A 461 17.54 15.86 2.40
C ILE A 461 16.35 16.25 3.28
N PHE A 462 15.20 16.51 2.67
CA PHE A 462 13.98 16.88 3.38
C PHE A 462 13.47 15.76 4.29
N SER A 463 13.36 14.53 3.79
CA SER A 463 12.93 13.38 4.59
C SER A 463 13.88 13.06 5.74
N LEU A 464 15.20 13.15 5.52
CA LEU A 464 16.20 12.92 6.57
C LEU A 464 16.16 14.00 7.66
N GLY A 465 16.01 15.27 7.30
CA GLY A 465 15.89 16.35 8.27
C GLY A 465 14.59 16.27 9.09
N LYS A 466 13.46 15.91 8.45
CA LYS A 466 12.20 15.59 9.15
C LYS A 466 12.41 14.45 10.14
N ALA A 467 13.01 13.34 9.69
CA ALA A 467 13.32 12.17 10.52
C ALA A 467 14.17 12.54 11.74
N ARG A 468 15.21 13.35 11.55
CA ARG A 468 16.08 13.79 12.66
C ARG A 468 15.37 14.70 13.64
N SER A 469 14.58 15.66 13.14
CA SER A 469 13.78 16.53 14.01
C SER A 469 12.75 15.73 14.81
N PHE A 470 12.13 14.73 14.19
CA PHE A 470 11.13 13.89 14.85
C PHE A 470 11.78 12.98 15.90
N LEU A 471 12.93 12.37 15.59
CA LEU A 471 13.75 11.63 16.56
C LEU A 471 14.10 12.45 17.81
N ARG A 472 14.43 13.74 17.63
CA ARG A 472 14.75 14.64 18.75
C ARG A 472 13.54 14.91 19.65
N CYS A 473 12.34 14.95 19.08
CA CYS A 473 11.10 15.10 19.85
C CYS A 473 10.72 13.80 20.59
N LEU A 474 11.12 12.63 20.08
CA LEU A 474 10.88 11.33 20.72
C LEU A 474 11.82 11.07 21.90
N ASP A 475 13.09 11.46 21.79
CA ASP A 475 14.09 11.23 22.82
C ASP A 475 14.92 12.50 23.10
N GLN A 476 14.65 13.12 24.25
CA GLN A 476 15.34 14.33 24.70
C GLN A 476 16.82 14.06 25.03
N THR A 477 17.21 12.82 25.35
CA THR A 477 18.60 12.45 25.68
C THR A 477 19.52 12.44 24.45
N VAL A 478 18.96 12.21 23.26
CA VAL A 478 19.68 12.35 21.98
C VAL A 478 20.02 13.81 21.73
N GLY A 479 19.19 14.76 22.20
CA GLY A 479 19.43 16.19 22.09
C GLY A 479 20.65 16.69 22.86
N ASP A 480 20.86 16.19 24.08
CA ASP A 480 21.93 16.67 24.99
C ASP A 480 23.33 16.10 24.66
N GLY A 481 23.41 14.95 23.98
CA GLY A 481 24.69 14.37 23.52
C GLY A 481 25.23 14.97 22.21
N LEU A 482 24.43 15.75 21.48
CA LEU A 482 24.69 16.15 20.09
C LEU A 482 25.32 17.52 19.91
N GLU A 483 25.55 18.30 20.98
CA GLU A 483 26.30 19.58 20.89
C GLU A 483 27.79 19.39 20.55
N THR A 484 28.28 18.14 20.56
CA THR A 484 29.69 17.77 20.34
C THR A 484 29.96 17.07 18.99
N PHE A 485 29.05 17.15 18.01
CA PHE A 485 29.36 16.67 16.66
C PHE A 485 30.24 17.68 15.89
N ASP A 486 31.44 17.25 15.51
CA ASP A 486 32.37 18.05 14.71
C ASP A 486 31.83 18.22 13.27
N LEU A 487 30.99 19.24 13.08
CA LEU A 487 30.37 19.64 11.81
C LEU A 487 31.38 19.78 10.66
N ARG A 488 32.69 19.88 10.93
CA ARG A 488 33.73 19.96 9.88
C ARG A 488 34.05 18.61 9.24
N ASN A 489 33.99 17.51 9.99
CA ASN A 489 34.36 16.18 9.49
C ASN A 489 33.20 15.44 8.81
N SER A 490 31.96 15.89 9.05
CA SER A 490 30.75 15.23 8.55
C SER A 490 30.05 15.99 7.40
N MET A 491 30.69 17.02 6.84
CA MET A 491 30.25 17.68 5.61
C MET A 491 30.75 16.91 4.37
N PRO A 492 30.07 17.01 3.21
CA PRO A 492 30.58 16.41 1.97
C PRO A 492 31.98 16.97 1.65
N SER A 493 32.95 16.07 1.53
CA SER A 493 34.32 16.43 1.15
C SER A 493 34.41 16.60 -0.35
N PHE A 494 34.45 17.86 -0.80
CA PHE A 494 34.67 18.20 -2.20
C PHE A 494 36.15 18.29 -2.57
N ASP A 495 37.06 18.11 -1.60
CA ASP A 495 38.50 18.33 -1.75
C ASP A 495 39.15 17.33 -2.73
N ALA A 496 38.52 16.16 -2.93
CA ALA A 496 38.96 15.13 -3.86
C ALA A 496 38.44 15.30 -5.30
N VAL A 497 37.40 16.12 -5.52
CA VAL A 497 36.70 16.24 -6.82
C VAL A 497 37.59 16.85 -7.90
N VAL A 498 38.29 17.94 -7.58
CA VAL A 498 39.18 18.62 -8.55
C VAL A 498 40.45 17.79 -8.85
N PRO A 499 41.12 17.18 -7.85
CA PRO A 499 42.25 16.27 -8.10
C PRO A 499 41.90 15.00 -8.89
N GLU A 500 40.73 14.38 -8.67
CA GLU A 500 40.28 13.17 -9.40
C GLU A 500 40.03 13.47 -10.88
N LEU A 501 39.55 14.67 -11.21
CA LEU A 501 39.36 15.09 -12.59
C LEU A 501 40.67 15.49 -13.27
N ARG A 502 41.65 15.98 -12.49
CA ARG A 502 43.01 16.26 -12.98
C ARG A 502 43.79 14.99 -13.35
N SER A 503 43.52 13.86 -12.70
CA SER A 503 44.22 12.59 -12.96
C SER A 503 43.72 11.84 -14.21
N GLY A 504 42.76 12.40 -14.96
CA GLY A 504 42.25 11.84 -16.21
C GLY A 504 41.06 10.90 -16.04
N SER A 505 40.26 11.08 -14.97
CA SER A 505 39.01 10.33 -14.80
C SER A 505 38.02 10.60 -15.95
N LEU A 506 37.36 9.55 -16.44
CA LEU A 506 36.31 9.64 -17.47
C LEU A 506 34.97 10.17 -16.92
N LYS A 507 34.86 10.39 -15.60
CA LYS A 507 33.65 10.90 -14.97
C LYS A 507 33.46 12.38 -15.26
N SER A 508 32.23 12.78 -15.55
CA SER A 508 31.87 14.21 -15.65
C SER A 508 31.86 14.86 -14.25
N PHE A 509 32.08 16.17 -14.20
CA PHE A 509 32.07 16.97 -12.97
C PHE A 509 30.73 16.86 -12.24
N SER A 510 29.62 16.86 -12.98
CA SER A 510 28.29 16.61 -12.42
C SER A 510 28.19 15.24 -11.74
N GLN A 511 28.64 14.17 -12.41
CA GLN A 511 28.61 12.82 -11.83
C GLN A 511 29.50 12.68 -10.59
N CYS A 512 30.68 13.29 -10.57
CA CYS A 512 31.55 13.30 -9.39
C CYS A 512 30.87 14.02 -8.22
N LEU A 513 30.24 15.17 -8.48
CA LEU A 513 29.50 15.92 -7.46
C LEU A 513 28.31 15.12 -6.92
N ASP A 514 27.52 14.52 -7.81
CA ASP A 514 26.35 13.71 -7.45
C ASP A 514 26.78 12.50 -6.60
N THR A 515 27.87 11.83 -6.96
CA THR A 515 28.42 10.69 -6.21
C THR A 515 28.86 11.09 -4.81
N SER A 516 29.56 12.23 -4.67
CA SER A 516 30.00 12.74 -3.37
C SER A 516 28.83 13.15 -2.47
N LEU A 517 27.79 13.77 -3.03
CA LEU A 517 26.57 14.14 -2.30
C LEU A 517 25.78 12.91 -1.87
N GLN A 518 25.61 11.93 -2.77
CA GLN A 518 24.90 10.69 -2.50
C GLN A 518 25.58 9.87 -1.39
N SER A 519 26.91 9.70 -1.46
CA SER A 519 27.68 8.98 -0.43
C SER A 519 27.56 9.64 0.95
N TRP A 520 27.51 10.97 1.00
CA TRP A 520 27.27 11.71 2.24
C TRP A 520 25.86 11.46 2.81
N LEU A 521 24.83 11.48 1.96
CA LEU A 521 23.45 11.22 2.38
C LEU A 521 23.23 9.77 2.84
N GLU A 522 23.83 8.81 2.16
CA GLU A 522 23.77 7.38 2.52
C GLU A 522 24.40 7.12 3.89
N SER A 523 25.54 7.74 4.18
CA SER A 523 26.20 7.67 5.49
C SER A 523 25.25 8.11 6.61
N ILE A 524 24.55 9.22 6.44
CA ILE A 524 23.62 9.74 7.45
C ILE A 524 22.33 8.92 7.54
N SER A 525 21.81 8.47 6.38
CA SER A 525 20.57 7.69 6.31
C SER A 525 20.70 6.33 6.99
N THR A 526 21.90 5.73 6.97
CA THR A 526 22.17 4.42 7.59
C THR A 526 21.96 4.46 9.11
N ASP A 527 22.24 5.62 9.72
CA ASP A 527 22.14 5.78 11.17
C ASP A 527 20.74 6.27 11.62
N CYS A 528 20.12 7.19 10.87
CA CYS A 528 18.92 7.88 11.34
C CYS A 528 17.62 7.08 11.12
N THR A 529 17.40 6.59 9.90
CA THR A 529 16.12 5.99 9.52
C THR A 529 15.86 4.66 10.24
N PRO A 530 16.83 3.72 10.33
CA PRO A 530 16.63 2.47 11.08
C PRO A 530 16.45 2.69 12.58
N LEU A 531 17.16 3.67 13.17
CA LEU A 531 17.02 4.02 14.58
C LEU A 531 15.62 4.54 14.89
N LEU A 532 15.10 5.45 14.06
CA LEU A 532 13.74 5.97 14.17
C LEU A 532 12.69 4.88 14.09
N ARG A 533 12.83 3.98 13.11
CA ARG A 533 11.94 2.83 12.95
C ARG A 533 11.99 1.90 14.16
N SER A 534 13.19 1.55 14.64
CA SER A 534 13.35 0.69 15.81
C SER A 534 12.70 1.28 17.05
N LYS A 535 12.88 2.59 17.29
CA LYS A 535 12.26 3.28 18.43
C LYS A 535 10.75 3.36 18.31
N LEU A 536 10.22 3.69 17.14
CA LEU A 536 8.77 3.72 16.91
C LEU A 536 8.14 2.34 17.11
N TRP A 537 8.75 1.30 16.55
CA TRP A 537 8.26 -0.07 16.63
C TRP A 537 8.32 -0.64 18.05
N ASN A 538 9.47 -0.53 18.71
CA ASN A 538 9.75 -1.21 19.98
C ASN A 538 9.46 -0.37 21.23
N GLU A 539 9.76 0.93 21.21
CA GLU A 539 9.75 1.77 22.42
C GLU A 539 8.49 2.65 22.53
N HIS A 540 7.98 3.18 21.41
CA HIS A 540 6.83 4.09 21.39
C HIS A 540 5.49 3.42 21.05
N GLY A 541 5.40 2.10 21.24
CA GLY A 541 4.13 1.38 21.29
C GLY A 541 3.46 1.07 19.95
N LEU A 542 4.13 1.24 18.80
CA LEU A 542 3.54 0.87 17.50
C LEU A 542 3.26 -0.63 17.40
N LYS A 543 4.21 -1.47 17.83
CA LYS A 543 4.01 -2.93 17.90
C LYS A 543 2.88 -3.29 18.86
N GLN A 544 2.80 -2.60 20.01
CA GLN A 544 1.74 -2.84 20.99
C GLN A 544 0.37 -2.46 20.43
N MET A 545 0.26 -1.33 19.73
CA MET A 545 -0.97 -0.89 19.07
C MET A 545 -1.43 -1.91 18.03
N MET A 546 -0.53 -2.36 17.14
CA MET A 546 -0.86 -3.39 16.15
C MET A 546 -1.32 -4.68 16.82
N LEU A 547 -0.63 -5.13 17.88
CA LEU A 547 -1.06 -6.33 18.60
C LEU A 547 -2.41 -6.16 19.32
N ALA A 548 -2.72 -4.97 19.85
CA ALA A 548 -3.92 -4.70 20.63
C ALA A 548 -5.21 -4.58 19.79
N LEU A 549 -5.13 -3.96 18.60
CA LEU A 549 -6.32 -3.66 17.77
C LEU A 549 -7.19 -4.90 17.46
N PRO A 550 -6.64 -6.08 17.09
CA PRO A 550 -7.45 -7.27 16.85
C PRO A 550 -8.16 -7.82 18.09
N TYR A 551 -7.57 -7.68 19.27
CA TYR A 551 -8.19 -8.14 20.51
C TYR A 551 -9.37 -7.25 20.91
N VAL A 552 -9.23 -5.93 20.76
CA VAL A 552 -10.28 -4.98 21.12
C VAL A 552 -11.41 -4.96 20.09
N PHE A 553 -11.08 -4.87 18.79
CA PHE A 553 -12.07 -4.57 17.75
C PHE A 553 -12.55 -5.78 16.94
N PHE A 554 -11.72 -6.82 16.77
CA PHE A 554 -11.99 -7.92 15.83
C PHE A 554 -12.27 -9.27 16.50
N SER A 555 -12.59 -9.28 17.80
CA SER A 555 -12.97 -10.49 18.55
C SER A 555 -11.92 -11.63 18.47
N LYS A 556 -10.62 -11.28 18.49
CA LYS A 556 -9.55 -12.30 18.49
C LYS A 556 -9.60 -13.18 19.74
N ASP A 557 -9.92 -12.58 20.88
CA ASP A 557 -10.31 -13.32 22.09
C ASP A 557 -11.83 -13.29 22.22
N GLY A 558 -12.45 -14.39 21.78
CA GLY A 558 -13.91 -14.53 21.82
C GLY A 558 -14.47 -14.43 23.23
N THR A 559 -13.72 -14.81 24.27
CA THR A 559 -14.22 -14.82 25.66
C THR A 559 -14.32 -13.43 26.25
N ALA A 560 -13.30 -12.59 26.01
CA ALA A 560 -13.31 -11.18 26.43
C ALA A 560 -14.39 -10.38 25.68
N PHE A 561 -14.52 -10.63 24.37
CA PHE A 561 -15.57 -10.03 23.57
C PHE A 561 -16.96 -10.46 24.03
N GLU A 562 -17.18 -11.74 24.31
CA GLU A 562 -18.46 -12.29 24.78
C GLU A 562 -18.87 -11.68 26.12
N ALA A 563 -17.97 -11.64 27.10
CA ALA A 563 -18.24 -11.03 28.40
C ALA A 563 -18.64 -9.55 28.29
N PHE A 564 -17.96 -8.81 27.41
CA PHE A 564 -18.33 -7.43 27.11
C PHE A 564 -19.68 -7.32 26.39
N ALA A 565 -19.88 -8.13 25.35
CA ALA A 565 -21.08 -8.09 24.52
C ALA A 565 -22.35 -8.48 25.31
N GLU A 566 -22.27 -9.47 26.22
CA GLU A 566 -23.39 -9.86 27.08
C GLU A 566 -23.86 -8.72 27.98
N THR A 567 -22.93 -8.04 28.66
CA THR A 567 -23.26 -6.90 29.52
C THR A 567 -23.88 -5.74 28.71
N MET A 568 -23.37 -5.47 27.51
CA MET A 568 -23.93 -4.45 26.62
C MET A 568 -25.33 -4.80 26.13
N VAL A 569 -25.58 -6.06 25.77
CA VAL A 569 -26.91 -6.53 25.36
C VAL A 569 -27.91 -6.44 26.52
N GLU A 570 -27.50 -6.80 27.74
CA GLU A 570 -28.34 -6.65 28.93
C GLU A 570 -28.68 -5.19 29.22
N CYS A 571 -27.71 -4.27 29.10
CA CYS A 571 -27.96 -2.84 29.23
C CYS A 571 -28.91 -2.31 28.13
N ALA A 572 -28.73 -2.75 26.88
CA ALA A 572 -29.56 -2.30 25.75
C ALA A 572 -31.02 -2.76 25.83
N THR A 573 -31.26 -3.95 26.38
CA THR A 573 -32.60 -4.57 26.48
C THR A 573 -33.41 -4.11 27.70
N ASN A 574 -32.74 -3.79 28.82
CA ASN A 574 -33.39 -3.39 30.08
C ASN A 574 -33.58 -1.87 30.25
N ASP A 575 -33.25 -1.09 29.22
CA ASP A 575 -33.12 0.37 29.25
C ASP A 575 -34.42 1.15 29.56
N GLU A 576 -35.59 0.50 29.55
CA GLU A 576 -36.85 1.13 30.00
C GLU A 576 -36.91 1.40 31.52
N GLN A 577 -35.99 0.86 32.34
CA GLN A 577 -36.06 0.96 33.80
C GLN A 577 -34.90 1.67 34.52
N GLN A 578 -33.72 1.88 33.90
CA GLN A 578 -32.51 2.30 34.66
C GLN A 578 -31.62 3.42 34.07
N GLY A 579 -31.82 3.88 32.84
CA GLY A 579 -31.03 5.00 32.28
C GLY A 579 -29.50 4.75 32.23
N SER A 580 -29.09 3.48 32.18
CA SER A 580 -27.68 3.06 32.16
C SER A 580 -27.03 3.22 30.79
N TRP A 581 -27.82 3.27 29.71
CA TRP A 581 -27.35 3.38 28.32
C TRP A 581 -26.66 4.71 27.96
N GLY A 582 -27.00 5.79 28.66
CA GLY A 582 -26.39 7.11 28.47
C GLY A 582 -25.12 7.38 29.30
N ASN A 583 -24.73 6.46 30.19
CA ASN A 583 -23.61 6.69 31.10
C ASN A 583 -22.26 6.24 30.52
N GLN A 584 -21.58 7.16 29.84
CA GLN A 584 -20.28 6.94 29.20
C GLN A 584 -19.21 6.32 30.13
N PHE A 585 -19.20 6.72 31.40
CA PHE A 585 -18.22 6.26 32.38
C PHE A 585 -18.42 4.79 32.74
N LEU A 586 -19.68 4.39 32.97
CA LEU A 586 -20.03 3.00 33.29
C LEU A 586 -19.68 2.07 32.13
N LEU A 587 -20.02 2.46 30.90
CA LEU A 587 -19.73 1.66 29.70
C LEU A 587 -18.21 1.53 29.45
N SER A 588 -17.45 2.59 29.73
CA SER A 588 -15.99 2.57 29.64
C SER A 588 -15.35 1.68 30.72
N GLU A 589 -15.85 1.71 31.96
CA GLU A 589 -15.38 0.83 33.04
C GLU A 589 -15.63 -0.65 32.73
N VAL A 590 -16.79 -0.96 32.14
CA VAL A 590 -17.14 -2.32 31.70
C VAL A 590 -16.20 -2.79 30.58
N ALA A 591 -15.91 -1.93 29.59
CA ALA A 591 -14.96 -2.24 28.53
C ALA A 591 -13.55 -2.46 29.07
N GLN A 592 -13.08 -1.58 29.95
CA GLN A 592 -11.76 -1.68 30.58
C GLN A 592 -11.62 -2.96 31.41
N THR A 593 -12.65 -3.31 32.18
CA THR A 593 -12.66 -4.54 32.98
C THR A 593 -12.63 -5.79 32.09
N ALA A 594 -13.43 -5.83 31.02
CA ALA A 594 -13.47 -6.97 30.11
C ALA A 594 -12.14 -7.22 29.39
N PHE A 595 -11.44 -6.16 28.98
CA PHE A 595 -10.17 -6.27 28.26
C PHE A 595 -8.91 -6.20 29.16
N SER A 596 -9.05 -6.00 30.47
CA SER A 596 -7.93 -5.89 31.42
C SER A 596 -7.02 -7.11 31.47
N ASN A 597 -7.57 -8.31 31.26
CA ASN A 597 -6.84 -9.57 31.31
C ASN A 597 -6.15 -9.95 29.99
N VAL A 598 -6.35 -9.16 28.93
CA VAL A 598 -5.82 -9.47 27.59
C VAL A 598 -4.38 -8.96 27.45
N VAL A 599 -3.48 -9.88 27.09
CA VAL A 599 -2.06 -9.56 26.90
C VAL A 599 -1.90 -8.55 25.75
N HIS A 600 -1.08 -7.52 25.98
CA HIS A 600 -0.75 -6.42 25.05
C HIS A 600 -1.77 -5.26 24.94
N VAL A 601 -2.96 -5.37 25.53
CA VAL A 601 -3.95 -4.26 25.55
C VAL A 601 -3.67 -3.33 26.74
N ASN A 602 -3.66 -2.02 26.49
CA ASN A 602 -3.67 -1.03 27.58
C ASN A 602 -5.12 -0.61 27.85
N ASP A 603 -5.63 -0.96 29.02
CA ASP A 603 -6.99 -0.67 29.46
C ASP A 603 -7.28 0.83 29.52
N GLN A 604 -6.32 1.64 29.96
CA GLN A 604 -6.47 3.10 30.05
C GLN A 604 -6.67 3.79 28.68
N CYS A 605 -6.32 3.12 27.58
CA CYS A 605 -6.49 3.64 26.24
C CYS A 605 -7.91 3.42 25.68
N ILE A 606 -8.74 2.62 26.34
CA ILE A 606 -10.10 2.28 25.90
C ILE A 606 -11.12 3.26 26.50
N GLN A 607 -11.90 3.87 25.63
CA GLN A 607 -13.05 4.69 25.98
C GLN A 607 -14.26 4.27 25.15
N VAL A 608 -15.45 4.38 25.71
CA VAL A 608 -16.70 4.09 25.02
C VAL A 608 -17.48 5.38 24.87
N ARG A 609 -18.09 5.63 23.72
CA ARG A 609 -19.03 6.74 23.48
C ARG A 609 -20.37 6.20 23.00
N SER A 610 -21.44 6.81 23.49
CA SER A 610 -22.84 6.56 23.09
C SER A 610 -23.46 7.90 22.71
N PHE A 611 -24.05 8.01 21.52
CA PHE A 611 -24.70 9.24 21.04
C PHE A 611 -26.21 9.20 21.31
N ASP A 612 -26.68 10.07 22.19
CA ASP A 612 -28.07 10.08 22.69
C ASP A 612 -29.08 10.66 21.67
N GLU A 613 -28.65 11.57 20.79
CA GLU A 613 -29.54 12.27 19.84
C GLU A 613 -30.08 11.36 18.71
N LEU A 614 -29.31 10.38 18.24
CA LEU A 614 -29.79 9.39 17.26
C LEU A 614 -30.72 8.35 17.90
N ALA A 615 -30.48 8.01 19.18
CA ALA A 615 -31.24 7.00 19.92
C ALA A 615 -32.66 7.46 20.28
N ALA A 616 -32.88 8.78 20.44
CA ALA A 616 -34.19 9.36 20.76
C ALA A 616 -35.22 9.28 19.61
N SER A 617 -34.77 9.18 18.35
CA SER A 617 -35.64 9.10 17.16
C SER A 617 -36.13 7.67 16.87
N THR A 618 -35.29 6.65 17.11
CA THR A 618 -35.60 5.24 16.81
C THR A 618 -36.33 4.53 17.95
N LYS A 619 -37.63 4.78 18.10
CA LYS A 619 -38.53 3.90 18.88
C LYS A 619 -38.75 2.58 18.14
N GLY A 620 -37.92 1.56 18.35
CA GLY A 620 -38.31 0.21 17.88
C GLY A 620 -37.30 -0.94 18.00
N SER A 621 -36.04 -0.77 17.55
CA SER A 621 -35.09 -1.89 17.46
C SER A 621 -33.82 -1.68 18.29
N VAL A 622 -33.48 -2.70 19.07
CA VAL A 622 -32.24 -2.76 19.86
C VAL A 622 -31.01 -2.89 18.94
N VAL A 623 -31.17 -3.53 17.77
CA VAL A 623 -30.11 -3.70 16.77
C VAL A 623 -29.62 -2.34 16.25
N ARG A 624 -30.53 -1.40 15.96
CA ARG A 624 -30.14 -0.05 15.51
C ARG A 624 -29.51 0.79 16.62
N LYS A 625 -29.95 0.63 17.87
CA LYS A 625 -29.33 1.32 19.01
C LYS A 625 -27.86 0.94 19.17
N LEU A 626 -27.51 -0.34 18.99
CA LEU A 626 -26.12 -0.81 19.05
C LEU A 626 -25.24 -0.27 17.91
N ALA A 627 -25.81 0.24 16.82
CA ALA A 627 -25.06 0.87 15.73
C ALA A 627 -24.46 2.24 16.12
N ALA A 628 -25.09 2.93 17.09
CA ALA A 628 -24.66 4.24 17.58
C ALA A 628 -23.50 4.16 18.59
N PHE A 629 -22.97 2.96 18.81
CA PHE A 629 -21.93 2.66 19.78
C PHE A 629 -20.54 2.84 19.18
N GLU A 630 -19.68 3.62 19.85
CA GLU A 630 -18.30 3.80 19.42
C GLU A 630 -17.32 3.42 20.54
N VAL A 631 -16.58 2.32 20.35
CA VAL A 631 -15.38 2.01 21.13
C VAL A 631 -14.20 2.78 20.53
N GLU A 632 -13.51 3.56 21.35
CA GLU A 632 -12.32 4.30 20.98
C GLU A 632 -11.10 3.69 21.66
N TYR A 633 -10.05 3.46 20.87
CA TYR A 633 -8.72 3.16 21.37
C TYR A 633 -7.80 4.33 21.05
N THR A 634 -7.30 5.01 22.08
CA THR A 634 -6.51 6.24 21.93
C THR A 634 -5.06 5.93 21.58
N PHE A 635 -4.57 6.53 20.49
CA PHE A 635 -3.18 6.36 20.06
C PHE A 635 -2.25 7.40 20.70
N ALA A 636 -1.02 7.00 21.04
CA ALA A 636 0.00 7.93 21.50
C ALA A 636 0.39 8.93 20.38
N TRP A 637 0.82 10.14 20.74
CA TRP A 637 1.13 11.20 19.78
C TRP A 637 2.14 10.80 18.66
N PRO A 638 3.17 9.95 18.89
CA PRO A 638 4.07 9.54 17.81
C PRO A 638 3.34 8.73 16.74
N LEU A 639 2.37 7.92 17.16
CA LEU A 639 1.59 7.05 16.30
C LEU A 639 0.56 7.84 15.50
N GLN A 640 0.03 8.94 16.06
CA GLN A 640 -0.89 9.84 15.36
C GLN A 640 -0.26 10.47 14.12
N ASN A 641 1.07 10.65 14.10
CA ASN A 641 1.81 11.10 12.92
C ASN A 641 1.86 10.03 11.81
N ILE A 642 1.63 8.75 12.12
CA ILE A 642 1.54 7.67 11.13
C ILE A 642 0.07 7.47 10.73
N THR A 643 -0.82 7.37 11.73
CA THR A 643 -2.23 7.02 11.51
C THR A 643 -3.08 8.19 11.03
N ARG A 644 -2.62 9.44 11.22
CA ARG A 644 -3.34 10.70 11.00
C ARG A 644 -4.65 10.85 11.77
N CYS A 645 -4.87 9.99 12.76
CA CYS A 645 -6.07 9.99 13.57
C CYS A 645 -5.71 9.70 15.03
N ARG A 646 -6.45 10.31 15.96
CA ARG A 646 -6.32 10.07 17.41
C ARG A 646 -6.97 8.75 17.83
N THR A 647 -8.07 8.42 17.17
CA THR A 647 -8.88 7.20 17.33
C THR A 647 -9.31 6.73 15.93
N SER A 648 -9.50 5.43 15.74
CA SER A 648 -9.95 4.90 14.45
C SER A 648 -11.46 4.62 14.45
N LEU A 649 -12.19 5.47 13.74
CA LEU A 649 -13.64 5.34 13.56
C LEU A 649 -14.01 4.06 12.80
N THR A 650 -13.19 3.64 11.84
CA THR A 650 -13.40 2.41 11.04
C THR A 650 -13.41 1.16 11.91
N HIS A 651 -12.46 1.05 12.85
CA HIS A 651 -12.40 -0.08 13.78
C HIS A 651 -13.60 -0.08 14.74
N SER A 652 -13.98 1.11 15.21
CA SER A 652 -15.14 1.29 16.08
C SER A 652 -16.44 0.83 15.42
N ARG A 653 -16.68 1.23 14.18
CA ARG A 653 -17.84 0.81 13.39
C ARG A 653 -17.86 -0.68 13.07
N ALA A 654 -16.69 -1.26 12.78
CA ALA A 654 -16.57 -2.71 12.59
C ALA A 654 -16.93 -3.48 13.86
N PHE A 655 -16.53 -2.97 15.03
CA PHE A 655 -16.89 -3.55 16.32
C PHE A 655 -18.39 -3.41 16.63
N ALA A 656 -18.99 -2.25 16.38
CA ALA A 656 -20.43 -2.06 16.51
C ALA A 656 -21.22 -3.04 15.63
N PHE A 657 -20.74 -3.26 14.40
CA PHE A 657 -21.33 -4.24 13.49
C PHE A 657 -21.22 -5.69 14.01
N LEU A 658 -20.07 -6.08 14.58
CA LEU A 658 -19.91 -7.37 15.26
C LEU A 658 -20.86 -7.51 16.45
N LEU A 659 -21.06 -6.45 17.23
CA LEU A 659 -21.98 -6.44 18.38
C LEU A 659 -23.44 -6.63 17.94
N GLN A 660 -23.85 -6.05 16.82
CA GLN A 660 -25.17 -6.28 16.22
C GLN A 660 -25.38 -7.74 15.80
N ILE A 661 -24.37 -8.35 15.16
CA ILE A 661 -24.41 -9.76 14.75
C ILE A 661 -24.47 -10.67 16.00
N TYR A 662 -23.69 -10.35 17.04
CA TYR A 662 -23.70 -11.09 18.30
C TYR A 662 -25.06 -11.02 19.00
N LEU A 663 -25.69 -9.83 19.07
CA LEU A 663 -27.05 -9.69 19.60
C LEU A 663 -28.02 -10.63 18.89
N ALA A 664 -28.03 -10.60 17.55
CA ALA A 664 -28.92 -11.43 16.74
C ALA A 664 -28.71 -12.93 17.00
N SER A 665 -27.45 -13.38 17.06
CA SER A 665 -27.10 -14.76 17.41
C SER A 665 -27.57 -15.15 18.83
N SER A 666 -27.32 -14.30 19.81
CA SER A 666 -27.69 -14.54 21.21
C SER A 666 -29.20 -14.66 21.43
N LEU A 667 -30.01 -13.84 20.74
CA LEU A 667 -31.48 -13.89 20.78
C LEU A 667 -32.03 -15.21 20.20
N LEU A 668 -31.37 -15.74 19.16
CA LEU A 668 -31.73 -17.02 18.57
C LEU A 668 -31.29 -18.18 19.47
N GLY A 669 -30.16 -18.06 20.19
CA GLY A 669 -29.59 -19.06 21.09
C GLY A 669 -30.32 -19.24 22.43
N LYS A 670 -30.67 -18.15 23.13
CA LYS A 670 -31.27 -18.18 24.49
C LYS A 670 -32.61 -18.92 24.58
N ASN A 671 -33.33 -19.08 23.46
CA ASN A 671 -34.66 -19.72 23.41
C ASN A 671 -34.65 -21.26 23.21
N PHE A 672 -33.48 -21.92 23.27
CA PHE A 672 -33.38 -23.36 22.97
C PHE A 672 -34.16 -24.28 23.93
N LEU A 673 -34.20 -23.95 25.23
CA LEU A 673 -34.87 -24.76 26.25
C LEU A 673 -36.41 -24.60 26.23
N ASP A 674 -36.92 -23.46 25.78
CA ASP A 674 -38.36 -23.17 25.64
C ASP A 674 -38.99 -23.82 24.39
N LEU A 675 -38.18 -24.42 23.49
CA LEU A 675 -38.68 -25.13 22.31
C LEU A 675 -39.41 -26.44 22.64
N ARG A 676 -39.18 -27.02 23.82
CA ARG A 676 -39.86 -28.24 24.26
C ARG A 676 -41.26 -27.99 24.85
N SER A 677 -41.61 -26.75 25.16
CA SER A 677 -42.82 -26.40 25.93
C SER A 677 -43.97 -25.83 25.09
N VAL A 678 -43.72 -25.33 23.86
CA VAL A 678 -44.74 -24.62 23.04
C VAL A 678 -44.92 -25.27 21.66
N PRO A 679 -46.16 -25.60 21.23
CA PRO A 679 -46.43 -26.05 19.86
C PRO A 679 -46.29 -24.87 18.88
N ARG A 680 -45.12 -24.71 18.26
CA ARG A 680 -44.86 -23.70 17.21
C ARG A 680 -44.96 -24.30 15.81
N SER A 681 -45.27 -23.47 14.80
CA SER A 681 -45.54 -23.89 13.42
C SER A 681 -44.36 -24.61 12.75
N SER A 682 -44.62 -25.48 11.76
CA SER A 682 -43.58 -26.23 11.04
C SER A 682 -42.56 -25.34 10.30
N LYS A 683 -42.88 -24.05 10.09
CA LYS A 683 -42.04 -23.09 9.36
C LYS A 683 -41.14 -22.22 10.27
N PHE A 684 -41.36 -22.24 11.58
CA PHE A 684 -40.55 -21.48 12.55
C PHE A 684 -39.11 -22.00 12.66
N ILE A 685 -38.95 -23.34 12.74
CA ILE A 685 -37.64 -23.99 12.92
C ILE A 685 -36.72 -23.76 11.70
N PRO A 686 -37.17 -23.92 10.44
CA PRO A 686 -36.35 -23.62 9.27
C PRO A 686 -35.89 -22.16 9.20
N LEU A 687 -36.78 -21.20 9.46
CA LEU A 687 -36.43 -19.78 9.44
C LEU A 687 -35.39 -19.44 10.51
N ARG A 688 -35.55 -19.98 11.73
CA ARG A 688 -34.56 -19.82 12.81
C ARG A 688 -33.20 -20.38 12.42
N GLN A 689 -33.14 -21.58 11.86
CA GLN A 689 -31.87 -22.20 11.46
C GLN A 689 -31.16 -21.38 10.37
N ARG A 690 -31.91 -20.88 9.38
CA ARG A 690 -31.36 -20.01 8.33
C ARG A 690 -30.80 -18.72 8.88
N LEU A 691 -31.49 -18.07 9.82
CA LEU A 691 -31.00 -16.86 10.48
C LEU A 691 -29.75 -17.12 11.34
N ILE A 692 -29.68 -18.27 12.04
CA ILE A 692 -28.47 -18.68 12.76
C ILE A 692 -27.30 -18.85 11.80
N ASN A 693 -27.49 -19.59 10.71
CA ASN A 693 -26.45 -19.82 9.71
C ASN A 693 -26.00 -18.49 9.07
N PHE A 694 -26.94 -17.60 8.73
CA PHE A 694 -26.65 -16.26 8.23
C PHE A 694 -25.79 -15.43 9.20
N THR A 695 -26.18 -15.34 10.48
CA THR A 695 -25.41 -14.60 11.49
C THR A 695 -24.03 -15.22 11.74
N GLY A 696 -23.92 -16.55 11.70
CA GLY A 696 -22.65 -17.28 11.82
C GLY A 696 -21.69 -17.01 10.65
N ILE A 697 -22.21 -17.00 9.41
CA ILE A 697 -21.42 -16.67 8.21
C ILE A 697 -20.91 -15.24 8.29
N LEU A 698 -21.75 -14.28 8.66
CA LEU A 698 -21.35 -12.88 8.79
C LEU A 698 -20.29 -12.69 9.88
N SER A 699 -20.47 -13.30 11.06
CA SER A 699 -19.49 -13.23 12.14
C SER A 699 -18.13 -13.83 11.73
N SER A 700 -18.15 -15.02 11.11
CA SER A 700 -16.95 -15.67 10.59
C SER A 700 -16.27 -14.85 9.49
N TYR A 701 -17.05 -14.25 8.59
CA TYR A 701 -16.53 -13.40 7.52
C TYR A 701 -15.82 -12.16 8.07
N VAL A 702 -16.47 -11.41 8.96
CA VAL A 702 -15.91 -10.17 9.51
C VAL A 702 -14.64 -10.47 10.30
N THR A 703 -14.64 -11.49 11.16
CA THR A 703 -13.47 -11.87 11.97
C THR A 703 -12.30 -12.37 11.11
N THR A 704 -12.55 -13.30 10.18
CA THR A 704 -11.49 -13.88 9.33
C THR A 704 -10.89 -12.85 8.38
N THR A 705 -11.73 -12.04 7.73
CA THR A 705 -11.28 -11.03 6.77
C THR A 705 -10.52 -9.91 7.45
N SER A 706 -11.01 -9.42 8.60
CA SER A 706 -10.32 -8.40 9.40
C SER A 706 -8.95 -8.89 9.85
N HIS A 707 -8.85 -10.15 10.30
CA HIS A 707 -7.60 -10.73 10.74
C HIS A 707 -6.57 -10.84 9.62
N GLY A 708 -6.98 -11.32 8.43
CA GLY A 708 -6.08 -11.43 7.28
C GLY A 708 -5.57 -10.07 6.77
N ILE A 709 -6.45 -9.05 6.71
CA ILE A 709 -6.06 -7.69 6.33
C ILE A 709 -5.08 -7.11 7.36
N HIS A 710 -5.34 -7.33 8.66
CA HIS A 710 -4.50 -6.82 9.73
C HIS A 710 -3.12 -7.48 9.77
N GLU A 711 -3.03 -8.80 9.60
CA GLU A 711 -1.76 -9.53 9.56
C GLU A 711 -0.89 -9.06 8.38
N SER A 712 -1.50 -8.87 7.20
CA SER A 712 -0.80 -8.34 6.03
C SER A 712 -0.28 -6.92 6.27
N ALA A 713 -1.10 -6.04 6.86
CA ALA A 713 -0.69 -4.67 7.20
C ALA A 713 0.45 -4.65 8.22
N GLN A 714 0.43 -5.52 9.23
CA GLN A 714 1.50 -5.63 10.21
C GLN A 714 2.85 -6.00 9.55
N GLN A 715 2.85 -6.97 8.63
CA GLN A 715 4.07 -7.37 7.90
C GLN A 715 4.59 -6.23 7.00
N GLN A 716 3.69 -5.52 6.31
CA GLN A 716 4.06 -4.40 5.45
C GLN A 716 4.61 -3.21 6.26
N LEU A 717 4.05 -2.96 7.45
CA LEU A 717 4.48 -1.88 8.33
C LEU A 717 5.86 -2.15 8.94
N GLU A 718 6.18 -3.41 9.22
CA GLU A 718 7.52 -3.84 9.65
C GLU A 718 8.54 -3.75 8.51
N ALA A 719 8.12 -4.04 7.27
CA ALA A 719 8.97 -3.94 6.08
C ALA A 719 9.20 -2.51 5.57
N ALA A 720 8.39 -1.53 6.02
CA ALA A 720 8.51 -0.14 5.59
C ALA A 720 9.89 0.45 5.89
N LEU A 721 10.40 1.23 4.93
CA LEU A 721 11.73 1.84 5.02
C LEU A 721 11.71 3.16 5.80
N ASP A 722 10.63 3.94 5.69
CA ASP A 722 10.47 5.27 6.26
C ASP A 722 9.06 5.49 6.83
N ILE A 723 8.86 6.62 7.53
CA ILE A 723 7.57 6.99 8.12
C ILE A 723 6.53 7.28 7.03
N ASP A 724 6.93 7.91 5.91
CA ASP A 724 6.01 8.20 4.81
C ASP A 724 5.47 6.88 4.20
N GLY A 725 6.31 5.85 4.04
CA GLY A 725 5.87 4.50 3.69
C GLY A 725 4.98 3.84 4.75
N MET A 726 5.23 4.07 6.05
CA MET A 726 4.33 3.60 7.11
C MET A 726 2.94 4.26 7.04
N VAL A 727 2.87 5.56 6.72
CA VAL A 727 1.62 6.30 6.51
C VAL A 727 0.84 5.72 5.34
N ASP A 728 1.51 5.43 4.22
CA ASP A 728 0.88 4.84 3.04
C ASP A 728 0.33 3.44 3.32
N VAL A 729 1.08 2.60 4.03
CA VAL A 729 0.62 1.27 4.48
C VAL A 729 -0.63 1.40 5.35
N TRP A 730 -0.64 2.33 6.31
CA TRP A 730 -1.81 2.54 7.18
C TRP A 730 -3.04 3.08 6.42
N ALA A 731 -2.83 3.98 5.46
CA ALA A 731 -3.90 4.51 4.62
C ALA A 731 -4.55 3.41 3.76
N ASN A 732 -3.73 2.53 3.17
CA ASN A 732 -4.20 1.37 2.41
C ASN A 732 -4.91 0.34 3.30
N TYR A 733 -4.38 0.08 4.50
CA TYR A 733 -5.03 -0.78 5.51
C TYR A 733 -6.42 -0.24 5.89
N SER A 734 -6.52 1.03 6.25
CA SER A 734 -7.77 1.67 6.65
C SER A 734 -8.82 1.62 5.53
N LYS A 735 -8.40 1.93 4.29
CA LYS A 735 -9.28 1.85 3.12
C LYS A 735 -9.76 0.43 2.85
N SER A 736 -8.87 -0.57 2.95
CA SER A 736 -9.21 -1.99 2.72
C SER A 736 -10.17 -2.52 3.78
N LEU A 737 -10.04 -2.07 5.03
CA LEU A 737 -11.01 -2.39 6.09
C LEU A 737 -12.37 -1.76 5.83
N GLU A 738 -12.42 -0.48 5.43
CA GLU A 738 -13.69 0.21 5.16
C GLU A 738 -14.52 -0.47 4.08
N THR A 739 -13.88 -0.93 3.01
CA THR A 739 -14.54 -1.59 1.88
C THR A 739 -14.88 -3.03 2.21
N SER A 740 -13.92 -3.82 2.71
CA SER A 740 -14.11 -5.25 2.96
C SER A 740 -15.12 -5.54 4.08
N LEU A 741 -15.23 -4.66 5.09
CA LEU A 741 -16.15 -4.83 6.22
C LEU A 741 -17.50 -4.14 6.03
N LEU A 742 -17.81 -3.65 4.83
CA LEU A 742 -19.10 -2.98 4.53
C LEU A 742 -19.36 -1.71 5.37
N VAL A 743 -18.30 -1.10 5.89
CA VAL A 743 -18.37 0.10 6.75
C VAL A 743 -18.36 1.39 5.92
N SER A 744 -17.90 1.33 4.67
CA SER A 744 -17.87 2.46 3.74
C SER A 744 -19.25 3.08 3.53
N THR A 745 -19.31 4.41 3.45
CA THR A 745 -20.56 5.17 3.20
C THR A 745 -21.21 4.80 1.87
N LYS A 746 -20.44 4.34 0.88
CA LYS A 746 -20.97 3.88 -0.42
C LYS A 746 -21.74 2.56 -0.33
N LEU A 747 -21.55 1.79 0.74
CA LEU A 747 -22.13 0.46 0.95
C LEU A 747 -23.27 0.48 1.97
N GLU A 748 -23.75 1.67 2.33
CA GLU A 748 -24.88 1.86 3.25
C GLU A 748 -26.14 1.07 2.85
N PRO A 749 -26.58 1.01 1.57
CA PRO A 749 -27.76 0.22 1.19
C PRO A 749 -27.61 -1.29 1.45
N ILE A 750 -26.38 -1.81 1.34
CA ILE A 750 -26.05 -3.21 1.61
C ILE A 750 -26.07 -3.47 3.13
N ARG A 751 -25.48 -2.54 3.90
CA ARG A 751 -25.49 -2.59 5.37
C ARG A 751 -26.90 -2.48 5.93
N ASP A 752 -27.76 -1.64 5.33
CA ASP A 752 -29.16 -1.50 5.73
C ASP A 752 -29.96 -2.77 5.45
N ALA A 753 -29.70 -3.45 4.32
CA ALA A 753 -30.30 -4.74 4.04
C ALA A 753 -29.88 -5.82 5.06
N ILE A 754 -28.60 -5.85 5.45
CA ILE A 754 -28.10 -6.73 6.52
C ILE A 754 -28.75 -6.38 7.86
N THR A 755 -28.78 -5.10 8.23
CA THR A 755 -29.38 -4.61 9.47
C THR A 755 -30.86 -4.98 9.53
N GLY A 756 -31.61 -4.81 8.44
CA GLY A 756 -33.00 -5.24 8.35
C GLY A 756 -33.19 -6.75 8.51
N MET A 757 -32.24 -7.58 8.03
CA MET A 757 -32.26 -9.02 8.29
C MET A 757 -31.91 -9.37 9.74
N LEU A 758 -31.05 -8.61 10.41
CA LEU A 758 -30.79 -8.75 11.84
C LEU A 758 -32.02 -8.34 12.67
N GLU A 759 -32.77 -7.31 12.26
CA GLU A 759 -34.04 -6.92 12.91
C GLU A 759 -35.12 -7.99 12.80
N LEU A 760 -35.15 -8.77 11.71
CA LEU A 760 -36.04 -9.93 11.61
C LEU A 760 -35.79 -10.96 12.72
N THR A 761 -34.56 -11.07 13.24
CA THR A 761 -34.25 -11.96 14.37
C THR A 761 -34.90 -11.47 15.67
N GLU A 762 -34.92 -10.15 15.88
CA GLU A 762 -35.57 -9.50 17.02
C GLU A 762 -37.10 -9.68 16.94
N LEU A 763 -37.68 -9.49 15.75
CA LEU A 763 -39.11 -9.70 15.49
C LEU A 763 -39.52 -11.17 15.66
N LEU A 764 -38.68 -12.11 15.22
CA LEU A 764 -38.90 -13.55 15.40
C LEU A 764 -38.87 -13.96 16.88
N ALA A 765 -37.99 -13.34 17.69
CA ALA A 765 -37.93 -13.58 19.12
C ALA A 765 -39.21 -13.09 19.86
N LYS A 766 -39.79 -11.98 19.40
CA LYS A 766 -41.01 -11.37 19.99
C LYS A 766 -42.32 -12.00 19.51
N THR A 767 -42.35 -12.61 18.32
CA THR A 767 -43.61 -13.04 17.65
C THR A 767 -43.89 -14.54 17.80
N THR A 768 -45.14 -14.89 18.13
CA THR A 768 -45.63 -16.28 18.22
C THR A 768 -46.68 -16.65 17.15
N ASN A 769 -47.10 -15.70 16.31
CA ASN A 769 -48.15 -15.87 15.30
C ASN A 769 -47.63 -16.59 14.02
N PRO A 770 -48.23 -17.71 13.57
CA PRO A 770 -47.81 -18.43 12.36
C PRO A 770 -47.88 -17.64 11.05
N ASP A 771 -48.86 -16.74 10.87
CA ASP A 771 -49.01 -15.97 9.62
C ASP A 771 -47.88 -14.93 9.49
N SER A 772 -47.54 -14.28 10.60
CA SER A 772 -46.40 -13.36 10.66
C SER A 772 -45.07 -14.05 10.35
N ILE A 773 -44.90 -15.33 10.75
CA ILE A 773 -43.69 -16.12 10.46
C ILE A 773 -43.53 -16.37 8.95
N THR A 774 -44.63 -16.57 8.22
CA THR A 774 -44.56 -16.73 6.76
C THR A 774 -44.15 -15.44 6.04
N VAL A 775 -44.67 -14.29 6.49
CA VAL A 775 -44.28 -12.98 5.94
C VAL A 775 -42.81 -12.68 6.23
N MET A 776 -42.32 -13.01 7.43
CA MET A 776 -40.91 -12.84 7.79
C MET A 776 -39.98 -13.72 6.94
N GLN A 777 -40.40 -14.94 6.60
CA GLN A 777 -39.64 -15.83 5.73
C GLN A 777 -39.53 -15.25 4.30
N ASP A 778 -40.64 -14.78 3.72
CA ASP A 778 -40.65 -14.18 2.39
C ASP A 778 -39.81 -12.90 2.34
N GLN A 779 -39.84 -12.10 3.41
CA GLN A 779 -39.03 -10.90 3.54
C GLN A 779 -37.53 -11.24 3.62
N PHE A 780 -37.15 -12.25 4.40
CA PHE A 780 -35.77 -12.73 4.47
C PHE A 780 -35.25 -13.19 3.11
N GLU A 781 -36.01 -13.98 2.36
CA GLU A 781 -35.61 -14.49 1.04
C GLU A 781 -35.43 -13.36 0.00
N ARG A 782 -36.29 -12.33 0.03
CA ARG A 782 -36.15 -11.16 -0.85
C ARG A 782 -34.91 -10.34 -0.49
N SER A 783 -34.69 -10.09 0.80
CA SER A 783 -33.53 -9.33 1.28
C SER A 783 -32.21 -10.04 1.02
N LEU A 784 -32.17 -11.37 1.14
CA LEU A 784 -30.98 -12.17 0.85
C LEU A 784 -30.58 -12.09 -0.63
N LYS A 785 -31.55 -12.20 -1.56
CA LYS A 785 -31.29 -12.08 -3.00
C LYS A 785 -30.78 -10.69 -3.39
N PHE A 786 -31.38 -9.65 -2.80
CA PHE A 786 -30.91 -8.28 -2.98
C PHE A 786 -29.48 -8.11 -2.46
N LEU A 787 -29.18 -8.66 -1.28
CA LEU A 787 -27.86 -8.60 -0.66
C LEU A 787 -26.78 -9.25 -1.56
N ILE A 788 -27.02 -10.47 -2.03
CA ILE A 788 -26.08 -11.22 -2.88
C ILE A 788 -25.79 -10.45 -4.18
N ALA A 789 -26.85 -9.94 -4.84
CA ALA A 789 -26.69 -9.14 -6.05
C ALA A 789 -25.91 -7.83 -5.79
N GLY A 790 -26.18 -7.17 -4.67
CA GLY A 790 -25.49 -5.96 -4.25
C GLY A 790 -24.00 -6.20 -3.99
N ILE A 791 -23.65 -7.23 -3.21
CA ILE A 791 -22.27 -7.60 -2.90
C ILE A 791 -21.49 -7.96 -4.17
N ARG A 792 -22.08 -8.74 -5.08
CA ARG A 792 -21.45 -9.08 -6.37
C ARG A 792 -21.23 -7.87 -7.26
N GLY A 793 -22.21 -6.96 -7.33
CA GLY A 793 -22.08 -5.72 -8.09
C GLY A 793 -20.90 -4.87 -7.60
N VAL A 794 -20.75 -4.76 -6.27
CA VAL A 794 -19.64 -4.02 -5.64
C VAL A 794 -18.30 -4.72 -5.83
N SER A 795 -18.25 -6.05 -5.64
CA SER A 795 -17.03 -6.83 -5.85
C SER A 795 -16.51 -6.68 -7.29
N ARG A 796 -17.38 -6.73 -8.30
CA ARG A 796 -17.00 -6.52 -9.72
C ARG A 796 -16.48 -5.12 -10.01
N ALA A 797 -17.07 -4.09 -9.38
CA ALA A 797 -16.63 -2.71 -9.58
C ALA A 797 -15.35 -2.36 -8.79
N GLY A 798 -15.13 -3.01 -7.65
CA GLY A 798 -14.04 -2.74 -6.71
C GLY A 798 -12.85 -3.69 -6.77
N GLY A 799 -13.00 -4.87 -7.39
CA GLY A 799 -11.95 -5.90 -7.48
C GLY A 799 -11.63 -6.61 -6.16
N GLU A 800 -12.56 -6.64 -5.21
CA GLU A 800 -12.34 -7.23 -3.88
C GLU A 800 -12.84 -8.68 -3.82
N SER A 801 -11.90 -9.62 -3.70
CA SER A 801 -12.16 -11.06 -3.63
C SER A 801 -12.85 -11.50 -2.33
N ALA A 802 -12.67 -10.75 -1.24
CA ALA A 802 -13.30 -11.03 0.04
C ALA A 802 -14.84 -10.94 -0.05
N LEU A 803 -15.35 -9.91 -0.74
CA LEU A 803 -16.78 -9.72 -0.95
C LEU A 803 -17.39 -10.80 -1.84
N GLU A 804 -16.65 -11.28 -2.84
CA GLU A 804 -17.07 -12.41 -3.67
C GLU A 804 -17.18 -13.71 -2.85
N THR A 805 -16.18 -13.97 -2.01
CA THR A 805 -16.19 -15.11 -1.08
C THR A 805 -17.39 -15.03 -0.12
N LEU A 806 -17.76 -13.84 0.35
CA LEU A 806 -18.96 -13.65 1.18
C LEU A 806 -20.23 -13.96 0.39
N ALA A 807 -20.36 -13.46 -0.84
CA ALA A 807 -21.52 -13.72 -1.68
C ALA A 807 -21.69 -15.23 -1.96
N GLU A 808 -20.60 -15.94 -2.24
CA GLU A 808 -20.60 -17.39 -2.41
C GLU A 808 -21.03 -18.13 -1.14
N ARG A 809 -20.49 -17.75 0.03
CA ARG A 809 -20.90 -18.35 1.32
C ARG A 809 -22.36 -18.11 1.65
N LEU A 810 -22.88 -16.91 1.34
CA LEU A 810 -24.29 -16.57 1.54
C LEU A 810 -25.21 -17.34 0.58
N GLU A 811 -24.82 -17.51 -0.69
CA GLU A 811 -25.52 -18.37 -1.65
C GLU A 811 -25.53 -19.83 -1.23
N TRP A 812 -24.44 -20.29 -0.63
CA TRP A 812 -24.33 -21.65 -0.13
C TRP A 812 -25.37 -21.97 0.97
N SER A 813 -25.77 -20.95 1.76
CA SER A 813 -26.86 -21.09 2.73
C SER A 813 -28.26 -21.18 2.07
N GLU A 814 -28.42 -20.64 0.86
CA GLU A 814 -29.61 -20.89 0.01
C GLU A 814 -29.57 -22.33 -0.54
N PHE A 815 -28.37 -22.87 -0.77
CA PHE A 815 -28.13 -24.25 -1.20
C PHE A 815 -28.32 -25.30 -0.09
N GLU A 816 -28.20 -24.97 1.20
CA GLU A 816 -28.60 -25.91 2.28
C GLU A 816 -30.09 -26.28 2.20
N ALA A 817 -30.92 -25.43 1.59
CA ALA A 817 -32.32 -25.75 1.30
C ALA A 817 -32.53 -26.53 -0.02
N ASN A 818 -31.50 -26.57 -0.87
CA ASN A 818 -31.47 -27.26 -2.16
C ASN A 818 -30.35 -28.32 -2.21
N VAL A 819 -29.98 -28.95 -1.08
CA VAL A 819 -29.07 -30.08 -1.16
C VAL A 819 -29.79 -31.17 -1.93
N LEU A 820 -29.29 -31.42 -3.12
CA LEU A 820 -29.74 -32.45 -4.02
C LEU A 820 -29.78 -33.80 -3.31
N HIS A 821 -30.95 -34.43 -3.30
CA HIS A 821 -31.08 -35.84 -2.98
C HIS A 821 -30.57 -36.66 -4.15
N GLY A 822 -29.27 -36.94 -4.13
CA GLY A 822 -28.63 -37.86 -5.06
C GLY A 822 -28.99 -39.31 -4.73
N GLN A 823 -29.06 -40.15 -5.75
CA GLN A 823 -29.02 -41.59 -5.65
C GLN A 823 -27.65 -42.06 -6.14
N ASP A 824 -27.04 -42.96 -5.37
CA ASP A 824 -25.77 -43.59 -5.69
C ASP A 824 -25.87 -44.42 -6.99
N LEU A 825 -24.80 -44.38 -7.78
CA LEU A 825 -24.72 -45.08 -9.06
C LEU A 825 -23.57 -46.09 -9.01
N ARG A 826 -23.81 -47.34 -9.39
CA ARG A 826 -22.75 -48.35 -9.45
C ARG A 826 -21.74 -47.95 -10.51
N GLU A 827 -20.46 -48.20 -10.22
CA GLU A 827 -19.43 -48.04 -11.25
C GLU A 827 -19.59 -49.01 -12.43
N THR A 828 -20.37 -50.07 -12.27
CA THR A 828 -20.70 -51.01 -13.35
C THR A 828 -21.87 -50.56 -14.24
N GLU A 829 -22.60 -49.50 -13.87
CA GLU A 829 -23.62 -48.91 -14.73
C GLU A 829 -23.00 -48.43 -16.06
N PRO A 830 -23.79 -48.27 -17.13
CA PRO A 830 -23.30 -47.73 -18.39
C PRO A 830 -22.71 -46.32 -18.22
N HIS A 831 -21.56 -46.06 -18.87
CA HIS A 831 -20.85 -44.79 -18.85
C HIS A 831 -21.10 -44.00 -20.13
N GLU A 832 -21.27 -42.68 -20.01
CA GLU A 832 -21.15 -41.74 -21.12
C GLU A 832 -19.69 -41.59 -21.56
N GLY A 833 -18.77 -41.69 -20.58
CA GLY A 833 -17.34 -41.66 -20.82
C GLY A 833 -16.54 -41.65 -19.52
N THR A 834 -15.23 -41.43 -19.64
CA THR A 834 -14.30 -41.30 -18.50
C THR A 834 -13.57 -39.97 -18.55
N MET A 835 -13.37 -39.35 -17.38
CA MET A 835 -12.54 -38.17 -17.19
C MET A 835 -11.14 -38.55 -16.70
N MET A 836 -10.11 -37.89 -17.23
CA MET A 836 -8.73 -37.95 -16.74
C MET A 836 -8.08 -36.57 -16.78
N ALA A 837 -7.00 -36.36 -16.00
CA ALA A 837 -6.16 -35.16 -16.05
C ALA A 837 -4.74 -35.51 -16.53
N TRP A 838 -4.11 -34.60 -17.28
CA TRP A 838 -2.81 -34.86 -17.88
C TRP A 838 -1.65 -34.57 -16.91
N PRO A 839 -0.64 -35.46 -16.81
CA PRO A 839 0.48 -35.28 -15.89
C PRO A 839 1.29 -34.01 -16.15
N THR A 840 1.47 -33.20 -15.11
CA THR A 840 2.31 -32.00 -15.08
C THR A 840 3.59 -32.26 -14.29
N LYS A 841 4.61 -31.40 -14.44
CA LYS A 841 5.84 -31.52 -13.66
C LYS A 841 5.57 -31.37 -12.16
N ARG A 842 4.66 -30.46 -11.81
CA ARG A 842 4.28 -30.19 -10.43
C ARG A 842 3.39 -31.28 -9.81
N SER A 843 2.63 -32.03 -10.63
CA SER A 843 1.92 -33.24 -10.19
C SER A 843 2.84 -34.28 -9.52
N MET A 844 4.14 -34.23 -9.83
CA MET A 844 5.10 -35.25 -9.42
C MET A 844 5.98 -34.80 -8.26
N THR A 845 6.00 -33.51 -7.90
CA THR A 845 6.84 -32.99 -6.82
C THR A 845 6.06 -32.93 -5.50
N VAL A 846 5.73 -34.08 -4.91
CA VAL A 846 5.31 -34.14 -3.51
C VAL A 846 6.57 -34.29 -2.65
N GLU A 847 6.61 -33.52 -1.55
CA GLU A 847 7.73 -33.00 -0.76
C GLU A 847 9.06 -33.77 -0.58
N HIS A 848 9.26 -35.03 -0.99
CA HIS A 848 10.47 -35.79 -0.64
C HIS A 848 11.26 -36.44 -1.80
N ASN A 849 10.80 -36.38 -3.06
CA ASN A 849 11.57 -36.89 -4.20
C ASN A 849 11.62 -35.90 -5.38
N GLN A 850 12.82 -35.45 -5.75
CA GLN A 850 13.05 -34.69 -6.98
C GLN A 850 12.97 -35.66 -8.17
N TYR A 851 11.78 -35.86 -8.72
CA TYR A 851 11.62 -36.59 -9.98
C TYR A 851 12.25 -35.82 -11.14
N SER A 852 12.98 -36.54 -11.98
CA SER A 852 13.62 -36.00 -13.18
C SER A 852 12.58 -35.72 -14.26
N ILE A 853 12.95 -34.96 -15.30
CA ILE A 853 12.05 -34.75 -16.45
C ILE A 853 11.76 -36.04 -17.21
N ASP A 854 12.70 -37.00 -17.18
CA ASP A 854 12.55 -38.32 -17.79
C ASP A 854 11.45 -39.14 -17.08
N ASP A 855 11.29 -38.96 -15.77
CA ASP A 855 10.22 -39.60 -14.99
C ASP A 855 8.84 -39.06 -15.40
N VAL A 856 8.72 -37.74 -15.62
CA VAL A 856 7.48 -37.10 -16.08
C VAL A 856 7.07 -37.64 -17.45
N ASP A 857 8.01 -37.76 -18.38
CA ASP A 857 7.72 -38.28 -19.71
C ASP A 857 7.42 -39.79 -19.70
N ALA A 858 8.00 -40.55 -18.77
CA ALA A 858 7.67 -41.94 -18.57
C ALA A 858 6.23 -42.11 -18.02
N THR A 859 5.82 -41.31 -17.02
CA THR A 859 4.44 -41.28 -16.54
C THR A 859 3.45 -40.89 -17.62
N ARG A 860 3.76 -39.88 -18.45
CA ARG A 860 2.91 -39.48 -19.58
C ARG A 860 2.71 -40.60 -20.59
N LYS A 861 3.73 -41.44 -20.83
CA LYS A 861 3.60 -42.61 -21.70
C LYS A 861 2.69 -43.68 -21.10
N GLU A 862 2.80 -43.95 -19.80
CA GLU A 862 1.92 -44.88 -19.09
C GLU A 862 0.46 -44.38 -19.09
N VAL A 863 0.24 -43.12 -18.74
CA VAL A 863 -1.09 -42.48 -18.78
C VAL A 863 -1.66 -42.48 -20.20
N ALA A 864 -0.85 -42.22 -21.23
CA ALA A 864 -1.28 -42.37 -22.62
C ALA A 864 -1.66 -43.82 -22.96
N GLY A 865 -1.02 -44.82 -22.35
CA GLY A 865 -1.39 -46.23 -22.44
C GLY A 865 -2.77 -46.51 -21.84
N ILE A 866 -3.04 -45.96 -20.66
CA ILE A 866 -4.35 -46.04 -19.98
C ILE A 866 -5.43 -45.39 -20.85
N ILE A 867 -5.19 -44.16 -21.34
CA ILE A 867 -6.11 -43.43 -22.23
C ILE A 867 -6.44 -44.27 -23.48
N LYS A 868 -5.42 -44.85 -24.12
CA LYS A 868 -5.61 -45.70 -25.32
C LYS A 868 -6.37 -46.99 -25.01
N ALA A 869 -6.26 -47.52 -23.81
CA ALA A 869 -7.04 -48.68 -23.38
C ALA A 869 -8.52 -48.31 -23.16
N ILE A 870 -8.79 -47.21 -22.46
CA ILE A 870 -10.15 -46.72 -22.17
C ILE A 870 -10.87 -46.29 -23.46
N ALA A 871 -10.22 -45.51 -24.32
CA ALA A 871 -10.81 -44.93 -25.53
C ALA A 871 -11.32 -45.96 -26.56
N ARG A 872 -10.89 -47.23 -26.45
CA ARG A 872 -11.40 -48.36 -27.25
C ARG A 872 -12.83 -48.75 -26.88
N HIS A 873 -13.26 -48.47 -25.65
CA HIS A 873 -14.52 -48.94 -25.10
C HIS A 873 -15.51 -47.80 -24.86
N GLU A 874 -15.05 -46.57 -24.61
CA GLU A 874 -15.90 -45.41 -24.34
C GLU A 874 -15.19 -44.06 -24.61
N PRO A 875 -15.94 -42.95 -24.76
CA PRO A 875 -15.38 -41.61 -24.82
C PRO A 875 -14.52 -41.24 -23.61
N LEU A 876 -13.45 -40.47 -23.83
CA LEU A 876 -12.57 -39.97 -22.79
C LEU A 876 -12.41 -38.45 -22.88
N HIS A 877 -12.56 -37.77 -21.74
CA HIS A 877 -12.35 -36.35 -21.59
C HIS A 877 -11.06 -36.10 -20.81
N LEU A 878 -10.05 -35.56 -21.50
CA LEU A 878 -8.73 -35.29 -20.93
C LEU A 878 -8.58 -33.80 -20.61
N PHE A 879 -8.40 -33.46 -19.33
CA PHE A 879 -8.15 -32.09 -18.90
C PHE A 879 -6.65 -31.79 -18.86
N VAL A 880 -6.23 -30.73 -19.54
CA VAL A 880 -4.82 -30.37 -19.72
C VAL A 880 -4.59 -28.91 -19.34
N ARG A 881 -3.61 -28.67 -18.46
CA ARG A 881 -3.11 -27.32 -18.19
C ARG A 881 -1.96 -26.97 -19.13
N ASP A 882 -2.20 -26.04 -20.06
CA ASP A 882 -1.23 -25.70 -21.11
C ASP A 882 0.05 -25.01 -20.60
N ARG A 883 -0.06 -24.00 -19.71
CA ARG A 883 1.10 -23.20 -19.27
C ARG A 883 1.69 -23.61 -17.93
N GLU A 884 2.96 -24.00 -17.96
CA GLU A 884 3.84 -24.11 -16.79
C GLU A 884 5.30 -23.75 -17.18
N GLY A 885 5.65 -22.44 -17.13
CA GLY A 885 7.02 -21.95 -17.38
C GLY A 885 7.17 -20.89 -18.50
N ASN A 886 8.34 -20.24 -18.56
CA ASN A 886 8.67 -19.10 -19.44
C ASN A 886 9.17 -19.48 -20.85
N ARG A 887 9.13 -20.76 -21.26
CA ARG A 887 9.59 -21.21 -22.58
C ARG A 887 8.40 -21.57 -23.48
N LEU A 888 8.42 -21.03 -24.71
CA LEU A 888 7.32 -21.12 -25.70
C LEU A 888 7.21 -22.47 -26.43
N GLU A 889 8.17 -23.38 -26.27
CA GLU A 889 8.35 -24.52 -27.20
C GLU A 889 8.01 -25.91 -26.61
N ASP A 890 7.83 -26.06 -25.30
CA ASP A 890 7.51 -27.34 -24.61
C ASP A 890 6.30 -27.19 -23.67
N THR A 891 5.09 -27.13 -24.21
CA THR A 891 3.86 -27.06 -23.39
C THR A 891 3.27 -28.44 -23.07
N ASN A 892 2.55 -28.56 -21.95
CA ASN A 892 1.86 -29.80 -21.60
C ASN A 892 0.82 -30.20 -22.66
N LEU A 893 0.16 -29.22 -23.29
CA LEU A 893 -0.77 -29.47 -24.39
C LEU A 893 -0.09 -30.12 -25.59
N SER A 894 1.11 -29.64 -25.95
CA SER A 894 1.90 -30.22 -27.04
C SER A 894 2.26 -31.68 -26.75
N SER A 895 2.64 -32.00 -25.50
CA SER A 895 2.93 -33.39 -25.09
C SER A 895 1.69 -34.31 -25.13
N ALA A 896 0.52 -33.80 -24.71
CA ALA A 896 -0.75 -34.54 -24.78
C ALA A 896 -1.16 -34.79 -26.24
N GLN A 897 -1.10 -33.75 -27.08
CA GLN A 897 -1.40 -33.86 -28.50
C GLN A 897 -0.47 -34.86 -29.21
N ALA A 898 0.83 -34.85 -28.90
CA ALA A 898 1.79 -35.77 -29.50
C ALA A 898 1.53 -37.26 -29.14
N LEU A 899 1.07 -37.55 -27.92
CA LEU A 899 0.89 -38.95 -27.45
C LEU A 899 -0.51 -39.51 -27.67
N VAL A 900 -1.55 -38.66 -27.57
CA VAL A 900 -2.97 -39.07 -27.61
C VAL A 900 -3.85 -38.24 -28.55
N GLY A 901 -3.32 -37.22 -29.24
CA GLY A 901 -4.13 -36.35 -30.12
C GLY A 901 -4.79 -37.06 -31.30
N ASP A 902 -4.19 -38.14 -31.80
CA ASP A 902 -4.73 -38.96 -32.89
C ASP A 902 -5.61 -40.14 -32.41
N VAL A 903 -5.82 -40.27 -31.09
CA VAL A 903 -6.60 -41.38 -30.53
C VAL A 903 -8.09 -41.08 -30.69
N PRO A 904 -8.88 -41.96 -31.34
CA PRO A 904 -10.32 -41.75 -31.50
C PRO A 904 -11.01 -41.75 -30.13
N ASN A 905 -12.14 -41.05 -30.03
CA ASN A 905 -12.94 -40.90 -28.80
C ASN A 905 -12.27 -40.13 -27.65
N VAL A 906 -11.12 -39.50 -27.86
CA VAL A 906 -10.46 -38.63 -26.87
C VAL A 906 -10.77 -37.16 -27.17
N THR A 907 -11.32 -36.44 -26.19
CA THR A 907 -11.53 -34.98 -26.25
C THR A 907 -10.60 -34.30 -25.26
N ILE A 908 -9.75 -33.38 -25.75
CA ILE A 908 -8.83 -32.61 -24.91
C ILE A 908 -9.47 -31.28 -24.53
N HIS A 909 -9.60 -31.02 -23.24
CA HIS A 909 -10.07 -29.77 -22.65
C HIS A 909 -8.90 -29.00 -22.05
N THR A 910 -8.67 -27.77 -22.49
CA THR A 910 -7.63 -26.92 -21.89
C THR A 910 -8.21 -26.13 -20.71
N THR A 911 -7.56 -26.21 -19.54
CA THR A 911 -8.01 -25.51 -18.33
C THR A 911 -6.83 -25.08 -17.45
N PRO A 912 -6.90 -23.90 -16.79
CA PRO A 912 -5.93 -23.56 -15.75
C PRO A 912 -6.15 -24.36 -14.45
N ASN A 913 -7.30 -24.99 -14.26
CA ASN A 913 -7.71 -25.54 -12.96
C ASN A 913 -7.27 -27.01 -12.77
N THR A 914 -6.06 -27.37 -13.21
CA THR A 914 -5.49 -28.70 -12.96
C THR A 914 -3.96 -28.67 -12.88
N TYR A 915 -3.39 -29.29 -11.84
CA TYR A 915 -1.99 -29.65 -11.70
C TYR A 915 -1.82 -31.15 -11.52
N SER A 916 -2.65 -31.78 -10.70
CA SER A 916 -2.58 -33.20 -10.39
C SER A 916 -3.24 -34.08 -11.47
N LEU A 917 -2.70 -35.28 -11.69
CA LEU A 917 -3.31 -36.29 -12.56
C LEU A 917 -4.42 -37.11 -11.87
N TRP A 918 -4.63 -36.94 -10.57
CA TRP A 918 -5.58 -37.73 -9.76
C TRP A 918 -7.02 -37.25 -9.94
N ALA A 919 -7.60 -37.55 -11.11
CA ALA A 919 -8.95 -37.12 -11.48
C ALA A 919 -10.05 -37.67 -10.55
N ARG A 920 -9.81 -38.78 -9.85
CA ARG A 920 -10.73 -39.36 -8.86
C ARG A 920 -11.00 -38.41 -7.69
N ASP A 921 -9.95 -37.76 -7.20
CA ASP A 921 -10.01 -36.91 -6.01
C ASP A 921 -10.41 -35.47 -6.34
N THR A 922 -10.04 -35.03 -7.53
CA THR A 922 -10.16 -33.63 -7.98
C THR A 922 -11.38 -33.40 -8.88
N GLY A 923 -11.95 -34.46 -9.45
CA GLY A 923 -13.16 -34.43 -10.28
C GLY A 923 -14.46 -34.51 -9.48
N PRO A 924 -15.62 -34.27 -10.12
CA PRO A 924 -16.91 -34.38 -9.47
C PRO A 924 -17.36 -35.84 -9.32
N MET A 925 -18.03 -36.17 -8.21
CA MET A 925 -18.65 -37.48 -7.98
C MET A 925 -20.08 -37.49 -8.50
N PHE A 926 -20.38 -38.29 -9.52
CA PHE A 926 -21.69 -38.24 -10.16
C PHE A 926 -22.77 -39.05 -9.43
N VAL A 927 -23.94 -38.45 -9.29
CA VAL A 927 -25.16 -39.04 -8.70
C VAL A 927 -26.35 -38.85 -9.64
N LYS A 928 -27.38 -39.67 -9.48
CA LYS A 928 -28.65 -39.45 -10.17
C LYS A 928 -29.58 -38.60 -9.31
N SER A 929 -30.10 -37.50 -9.86
CA SER A 929 -31.06 -36.64 -9.17
C SER A 929 -32.40 -37.36 -8.96
N THR A 930 -32.87 -37.44 -7.72
CA THR A 930 -34.20 -37.99 -7.39
C THR A 930 -35.34 -36.97 -7.56
N SER A 931 -35.02 -35.67 -7.65
CA SER A 931 -35.98 -34.57 -7.80
C SER A 931 -36.31 -34.23 -9.27
N GLY A 932 -35.77 -34.99 -10.23
CA GLY A 932 -35.95 -34.78 -11.67
C GLY A 932 -34.72 -34.15 -12.34
N PRO A 933 -34.73 -33.99 -13.68
CA PRO A 933 -33.63 -33.37 -14.41
C PRO A 933 -33.48 -31.91 -14.00
N LEU A 934 -32.28 -31.51 -13.59
CA LEU A 934 -31.99 -30.13 -13.22
C LEU A 934 -31.56 -29.36 -14.45
N SER A 935 -32.21 -28.21 -14.68
CA SER A 935 -31.77 -27.22 -15.65
C SER A 935 -30.75 -26.31 -15.01
N ILE A 936 -29.61 -26.13 -15.66
CA ILE A 936 -28.66 -25.09 -15.29
C ILE A 936 -28.63 -24.03 -16.37
N THR A 937 -28.39 -22.81 -15.92
CA THR A 937 -28.13 -21.67 -16.77
C THR A 937 -26.75 -21.14 -16.42
N TRP A 938 -25.79 -21.31 -17.33
CA TRP A 938 -24.47 -20.68 -17.24
C TRP A 938 -24.46 -19.45 -18.14
N ASP A 939 -23.96 -18.32 -17.64
CA ASP A 939 -23.59 -17.18 -18.47
C ASP A 939 -22.18 -17.43 -18.97
N LYS A 940 -22.03 -17.89 -20.23
CA LYS A 940 -20.71 -17.93 -20.87
C LYS A 940 -20.32 -16.50 -21.25
N GLU A 941 -19.27 -15.97 -20.63
CA GLU A 941 -18.50 -14.89 -21.21
C GLU A 941 -17.69 -15.46 -22.38
N ASP A 942 -18.08 -15.11 -23.61
CA ASP A 942 -17.21 -15.31 -24.76
C ASP A 942 -16.13 -14.20 -24.72
N ASP A 943 -14.85 -14.60 -24.77
CA ASP A 943 -13.65 -13.73 -24.92
C ASP A 943 -13.68 -12.78 -26.14
N ALA A 944 -14.78 -12.75 -26.90
CA ALA A 944 -14.98 -11.93 -28.10
C ALA A 944 -16.00 -10.79 -27.95
N GLY A 945 -16.64 -10.60 -26.79
CA GLY A 945 -17.52 -9.44 -26.56
C GLY A 945 -18.75 -9.36 -27.48
N VAL A 946 -19.32 -10.52 -27.89
CA VAL A 946 -20.54 -10.56 -28.70
C VAL A 946 -21.55 -11.55 -28.09
N GLY A 947 -22.43 -11.03 -27.22
CA GLY A 947 -23.72 -11.65 -26.86
C GLY A 947 -23.67 -12.87 -25.94
N SER A 948 -24.22 -12.74 -24.72
CA SER A 948 -24.46 -13.88 -23.83
C SER A 948 -25.49 -14.85 -24.45
N GLN A 949 -25.04 -16.00 -24.93
CA GLN A 949 -25.94 -17.11 -25.25
C GLN A 949 -26.20 -17.93 -23.99
N GLN A 950 -27.39 -17.78 -23.45
CA GLN A 950 -27.90 -18.52 -22.32
C GLN A 950 -28.16 -19.98 -22.74
N LYS A 951 -27.28 -20.90 -22.32
CA LYS A 951 -27.41 -22.33 -22.67
C LYS A 951 -28.03 -23.07 -21.48
N SER A 952 -29.30 -23.45 -21.62
CA SER A 952 -29.99 -24.32 -20.65
C SER A 952 -29.68 -25.78 -20.96
N VAL A 953 -29.06 -26.48 -20.01
CA VAL A 953 -28.81 -27.93 -20.11
C VAL A 953 -29.57 -28.61 -18.98
N SER A 954 -30.48 -29.54 -19.33
CA SER A 954 -31.18 -30.39 -18.38
C SER A 954 -30.52 -31.76 -18.31
N SER A 955 -29.90 -32.12 -17.19
CA SER A 955 -29.31 -33.44 -16.95
C SER A 955 -29.93 -34.10 -15.72
N GLN A 956 -30.17 -35.40 -15.79
CA GLN A 956 -30.60 -36.21 -14.64
C GLN A 956 -29.40 -36.70 -13.80
N VAL A 957 -28.21 -36.72 -14.39
CA VAL A 957 -26.93 -36.98 -13.70
C VAL A 957 -26.31 -35.66 -13.29
N VAL A 958 -25.91 -35.56 -12.03
CA VAL A 958 -25.38 -34.36 -11.37
C VAL A 958 -24.05 -34.71 -10.72
N GLY A 959 -23.02 -33.89 -10.92
CA GLY A 959 -21.74 -33.98 -10.25
C GLY A 959 -21.80 -33.36 -8.84
N MET A 960 -21.41 -34.11 -7.84
CA MET A 960 -21.21 -33.63 -6.48
C MET A 960 -19.76 -33.20 -6.31
N VAL A 961 -19.53 -31.93 -5.98
CA VAL A 961 -18.22 -31.34 -5.76
C VAL A 961 -17.88 -31.44 -4.27
N LEU A 962 -16.81 -32.16 -3.93
CA LEU A 962 -16.47 -32.51 -2.55
C LEU A 962 -15.58 -31.49 -1.83
N ASN A 963 -15.44 -30.27 -2.37
CA ASN A 963 -14.59 -29.20 -1.84
C ASN A 963 -13.15 -29.65 -1.52
N TYR A 964 -12.54 -30.40 -2.44
CA TYR A 964 -11.17 -30.88 -2.33
C TYR A 964 -10.21 -29.80 -1.81
N ASN A 965 -9.41 -30.12 -0.78
CA ASN A 965 -8.53 -29.17 -0.09
C ASN A 965 -7.05 -29.61 -0.04
N CYS A 966 -6.60 -30.34 -1.06
CA CYS A 966 -5.22 -30.84 -1.17
C CYS A 966 -4.89 -31.91 -0.10
N TRP A 967 -5.71 -32.97 -0.02
CA TRP A 967 -5.61 -34.08 0.93
C TRP A 967 -5.47 -33.65 2.41
N GLY A 968 -6.40 -32.82 2.88
CA GLY A 968 -6.36 -32.29 4.24
C GLY A 968 -5.26 -31.26 4.45
N ARG A 969 -4.98 -30.42 3.44
CA ARG A 969 -3.93 -29.39 3.42
C ARG A 969 -2.51 -29.94 3.66
N LYS A 970 -2.28 -31.19 3.27
CA LYS A 970 -0.95 -31.81 3.29
C LYS A 970 -0.10 -31.40 2.09
N ASP A 971 -0.74 -30.97 1.01
CA ASP A 971 -0.09 -30.24 -0.08
C ASP A 971 -0.56 -28.78 -0.10
N ALA A 972 0.24 -27.91 -0.71
CA ALA A 972 -0.06 -26.49 -0.81
C ALA A 972 -1.34 -26.25 -1.62
N PRO A 973 -2.18 -25.26 -1.24
CA PRO A 973 -3.38 -24.90 -2.01
C PRO A 973 -3.04 -24.65 -3.47
N ASN A 974 -3.81 -25.27 -4.37
CA ASN A 974 -3.51 -25.29 -5.78
C ASN A 974 -4.80 -25.31 -6.64
N PRO A 975 -4.72 -25.07 -7.97
CA PRO A 975 -5.88 -24.99 -8.85
C PRO A 975 -6.72 -26.26 -8.98
N ASP A 976 -6.24 -27.44 -8.55
CA ASP A 976 -7.02 -28.70 -8.55
C ASP A 976 -8.29 -28.59 -7.69
N MET A 977 -8.29 -27.69 -6.70
CA MET A 977 -9.46 -27.36 -5.88
C MET A 977 -10.67 -26.90 -6.71
N TYR A 978 -10.44 -26.43 -7.94
CA TYR A 978 -11.46 -25.93 -8.85
C TYR A 978 -11.69 -26.83 -10.07
N LEU A 979 -11.05 -28.01 -10.15
CA LEU A 979 -11.20 -28.91 -11.29
C LEU A 979 -12.62 -29.47 -11.40
N ALA A 980 -13.22 -29.90 -10.28
CA ALA A 980 -14.55 -30.51 -10.27
C ALA A 980 -15.66 -29.66 -10.92
N PRO A 981 -15.86 -28.38 -10.54
CA PRO A 981 -16.86 -27.53 -11.20
C PRO A 981 -16.50 -27.27 -12.68
N THR A 982 -15.23 -26.98 -12.97
CA THR A 982 -14.74 -26.74 -14.35
C THR A 982 -15.02 -27.95 -15.25
N ALA A 983 -14.80 -29.16 -14.74
CA ALA A 983 -15.04 -30.40 -15.47
C ALA A 983 -16.53 -30.65 -15.67
N ALA A 984 -17.37 -30.43 -14.66
CA ALA A 984 -18.82 -30.56 -14.80
C ALA A 984 -19.38 -29.63 -15.89
N GLU A 985 -18.91 -28.37 -15.93
CA GLU A 985 -19.28 -27.41 -16.98
C GLU A 985 -18.83 -27.85 -18.37
N ALA A 986 -17.56 -28.28 -18.51
CA ALA A 986 -17.01 -28.76 -19.78
C ALA A 986 -17.77 -30.00 -20.30
N LEU A 987 -18.25 -30.84 -19.39
CA LEU A 987 -19.07 -32.03 -19.67
C LEU A 987 -20.56 -31.70 -19.88
N ASN A 988 -20.97 -30.44 -19.76
CA ASN A 988 -22.36 -30.01 -19.79
C ASN A 988 -23.24 -30.75 -18.76
N LYS A 989 -22.69 -31.05 -17.58
CA LYS A 989 -23.40 -31.69 -16.47
C LYS A 989 -23.73 -30.67 -15.40
N ALA A 990 -24.80 -30.94 -14.65
CA ALA A 990 -25.07 -30.17 -13.44
C ALA A 990 -24.13 -30.52 -12.33
N TYR A 991 -23.85 -29.57 -11.45
CA TYR A 991 -23.13 -29.85 -10.24
C TYR A 991 -23.72 -29.16 -9.02
N SER A 992 -23.45 -29.74 -7.85
CA SER A 992 -23.77 -29.21 -6.53
C SER A 992 -22.56 -29.35 -5.64
N LEU A 993 -22.42 -28.44 -4.68
CA LEU A 993 -21.36 -28.50 -3.68
C LEU A 993 -21.83 -29.37 -2.50
N ALA A 994 -20.98 -30.28 -2.04
CA ALA A 994 -21.22 -31.07 -0.84
C ALA A 994 -20.99 -30.21 0.42
N PRO A 995 -21.65 -30.47 1.55
CA PRO A 995 -21.48 -29.68 2.77
C PRO A 995 -20.25 -30.03 3.63
N PHE A 996 -19.31 -30.78 3.06
CA PHE A 996 -18.10 -31.27 3.72
C PHE A 996 -16.93 -31.29 2.73
N ILE A 997 -15.73 -31.51 3.26
CA ILE A 997 -14.50 -31.67 2.49
C ILE A 997 -14.18 -33.16 2.39
N CYS A 998 -14.00 -33.68 1.18
CA CYS A 998 -13.57 -35.07 0.97
C CYS A 998 -12.93 -35.24 -0.42
N GLU A 999 -12.40 -36.43 -0.65
CA GLU A 999 -11.78 -36.87 -1.89
C GLU A 999 -12.51 -38.12 -2.39
N GLY A 1000 -12.65 -38.26 -3.71
CA GLY A 1000 -13.38 -39.39 -4.30
C GLY A 1000 -12.78 -40.76 -3.97
N GLY A 1001 -11.45 -40.88 -3.82
CA GLY A 1001 -10.80 -42.15 -3.46
C GLY A 1001 -11.11 -42.62 -2.03
N GLY A 1002 -11.49 -41.70 -1.15
CA GLY A 1002 -11.91 -42.01 0.22
C GLY A 1002 -13.32 -42.58 0.34
N LEU A 1003 -14.10 -42.59 -0.75
CA LEU A 1003 -15.51 -42.94 -0.77
C LEU A 1003 -15.80 -44.05 -1.78
N MET A 1004 -16.41 -45.15 -1.33
CA MET A 1004 -16.77 -46.27 -2.20
C MET A 1004 -18.18 -46.75 -1.90
N TRP A 1005 -19.02 -47.00 -2.90
CA TRP A 1005 -20.40 -47.45 -2.67
C TRP A 1005 -20.81 -48.59 -3.59
N ASP A 1006 -21.83 -49.33 -3.16
CA ASP A 1006 -22.34 -50.52 -3.86
C ASP A 1006 -23.51 -50.24 -4.81
N GLY A 1007 -24.08 -49.03 -4.78
CA GLY A 1007 -25.25 -48.62 -5.56
C GLY A 1007 -26.61 -49.13 -5.03
N ASP A 1008 -26.61 -49.82 -3.89
CA ASP A 1008 -27.80 -50.27 -3.17
C ASP A 1008 -27.98 -49.50 -1.84
N GLY A 1009 -27.27 -48.38 -1.66
CA GLY A 1009 -27.30 -47.53 -0.47
C GLY A 1009 -26.25 -47.86 0.60
N THR A 1010 -25.26 -48.72 0.30
CA THR A 1010 -24.15 -49.01 1.22
C THR A 1010 -22.87 -48.32 0.77
N MET A 1011 -22.20 -47.63 1.70
CA MET A 1011 -20.89 -47.02 1.47
C MET A 1011 -19.82 -47.64 2.37
N LEU A 1012 -18.61 -47.78 1.85
CA LEU A 1012 -17.37 -47.98 2.62
C LEU A 1012 -16.55 -46.70 2.61
N ALA A 1013 -16.05 -46.32 3.78
CA ALA A 1013 -15.18 -45.17 3.95
C ALA A 1013 -14.24 -45.40 5.13
N THR A 1014 -13.05 -44.78 5.08
CA THR A 1014 -12.12 -44.78 6.21
C THR A 1014 -12.35 -43.58 7.13
N GLU A 1015 -12.35 -43.80 8.45
CA GLU A 1015 -12.49 -42.73 9.45
C GLU A 1015 -11.27 -41.78 9.46
N SER A 1016 -10.11 -42.31 9.08
CA SER A 1016 -8.84 -41.60 8.95
C SER A 1016 -8.80 -40.64 7.76
N ALA A 1017 -9.46 -40.97 6.65
CA ALA A 1017 -9.62 -40.06 5.52
C ALA A 1017 -10.77 -39.08 5.74
N VAL A 1018 -11.98 -39.55 6.05
CA VAL A 1018 -13.20 -38.71 6.02
C VAL A 1018 -13.43 -37.90 7.30
N LEU A 1019 -13.26 -38.50 8.48
CA LEU A 1019 -13.55 -37.86 9.78
C LEU A 1019 -12.31 -37.17 10.38
N ASN A 1020 -11.37 -36.79 9.52
CA ASN A 1020 -10.13 -36.17 9.94
C ASN A 1020 -10.33 -34.65 10.15
N PRO A 1021 -9.93 -34.08 11.32
CA PRO A 1021 -10.07 -32.65 11.57
C PRO A 1021 -9.38 -31.71 10.57
N ASN A 1022 -8.38 -32.20 9.82
CA ASN A 1022 -7.72 -31.43 8.76
C ASN A 1022 -8.59 -31.27 7.49
N ARG A 1023 -9.64 -32.07 7.34
CA ARG A 1023 -10.67 -31.97 6.30
C ARG A 1023 -11.96 -31.41 6.88
N ASN A 1024 -12.47 -32.05 7.94
CA ASN A 1024 -13.79 -31.80 8.50
C ASN A 1024 -13.73 -31.46 10.00
N PRO A 1025 -13.22 -30.28 10.38
CA PRO A 1025 -13.14 -29.88 11.78
C PRO A 1025 -14.55 -29.71 12.37
N GLY A 1026 -14.80 -30.39 13.50
CA GLY A 1026 -16.07 -30.27 14.23
C GLY A 1026 -17.25 -31.06 13.65
N ILE A 1027 -17.07 -31.78 12.53
CA ILE A 1027 -18.11 -32.67 12.00
C ILE A 1027 -17.96 -34.04 12.65
N ASP A 1028 -18.98 -34.46 13.40
CA ASP A 1028 -19.02 -35.80 13.97
C ASP A 1028 -19.53 -36.85 12.97
N LYS A 1029 -19.35 -38.12 13.34
CA LYS A 1029 -19.72 -39.28 12.52
C LYS A 1029 -21.20 -39.28 12.12
N HIS A 1030 -22.08 -38.91 13.05
CA HIS A 1030 -23.52 -38.89 12.82
C HIS A 1030 -23.93 -37.80 11.82
N SER A 1031 -23.34 -36.61 11.96
CA SER A 1031 -23.55 -35.50 11.04
C SER A 1031 -23.04 -35.86 9.64
N MET A 1032 -21.87 -36.48 9.55
CA MET A 1032 -21.31 -36.96 8.29
C MET A 1032 -22.22 -37.98 7.61
N GLU A 1033 -22.73 -38.98 8.33
CA GLU A 1033 -23.71 -39.93 7.78
C GLU A 1033 -24.99 -39.23 7.27
N GLY A 1034 -25.45 -38.20 7.96
CA GLY A 1034 -26.54 -37.35 7.50
C GLY A 1034 -26.25 -36.68 6.15
N TYR A 1035 -25.07 -36.09 6.00
CA TYR A 1035 -24.64 -35.47 4.74
C TYR A 1035 -24.45 -36.47 3.61
N LEU A 1036 -23.84 -37.63 3.87
CA LEU A 1036 -23.66 -38.70 2.89
C LEU A 1036 -25.01 -39.23 2.38
N LYS A 1037 -25.97 -39.41 3.29
CA LYS A 1037 -27.34 -39.77 2.93
C LYS A 1037 -28.00 -38.72 2.06
N GLN A 1038 -27.81 -37.44 2.38
CA GLN A 1038 -28.42 -36.35 1.64
C GLN A 1038 -27.82 -36.22 0.23
N CYS A 1039 -26.49 -36.22 0.11
CA CYS A 1039 -25.78 -35.97 -1.13
C CYS A 1039 -25.79 -37.16 -2.10
N PHE A 1040 -25.69 -38.38 -1.56
CA PHE A 1040 -25.47 -39.60 -2.35
C PHE A 1040 -26.56 -40.66 -2.16
N GLY A 1041 -27.52 -40.46 -1.25
CA GLY A 1041 -28.59 -41.45 -1.01
C GLY A 1041 -28.14 -42.66 -0.19
N ILE A 1042 -26.96 -42.59 0.46
CA ILE A 1042 -26.42 -43.67 1.27
C ILE A 1042 -27.28 -43.91 2.51
N GLU A 1043 -27.77 -45.12 2.66
CA GLU A 1043 -28.57 -45.56 3.81
C GLU A 1043 -27.68 -46.06 4.95
N LYS A 1044 -26.53 -46.67 4.63
CA LYS A 1044 -25.60 -47.24 5.62
C LYS A 1044 -24.14 -47.02 5.22
N THR A 1045 -23.37 -46.39 6.09
CA THR A 1045 -21.91 -46.28 5.93
C THR A 1045 -21.21 -47.30 6.84
N ILE A 1046 -20.33 -48.10 6.25
CA ILE A 1046 -19.45 -49.04 6.94
C ILE A 1046 -18.09 -48.37 7.11
N TRP A 1047 -17.79 -48.01 8.36
CA TRP A 1047 -16.61 -47.25 8.72
C TRP A 1047 -15.44 -48.16 9.06
N ILE A 1048 -14.35 -48.00 8.31
CA ILE A 1048 -13.09 -48.69 8.55
C ILE A 1048 -12.15 -47.71 9.28
N PRO A 1049 -11.44 -48.08 10.35
CA PRO A 1049 -10.60 -47.13 11.08
C PRO A 1049 -9.54 -46.43 10.20
N GLY A 1050 -8.86 -47.20 9.36
CA GLY A 1050 -7.71 -46.79 8.54
C GLY A 1050 -6.55 -46.18 9.34
N GLU A 1051 -5.60 -45.54 8.66
CA GLU A 1051 -4.34 -45.06 9.26
C GLU A 1051 -4.03 -43.58 8.95
N ARG A 1052 -4.08 -42.74 9.99
CA ARG A 1052 -3.75 -41.31 9.86
C ARG A 1052 -2.25 -41.08 9.75
N GLY A 1053 -1.84 -40.25 8.81
CA GLY A 1053 -0.46 -39.78 8.62
C GLY A 1053 0.49 -40.80 8.01
N ARG A 1054 0.02 -42.00 7.64
CA ARG A 1054 0.85 -43.04 7.00
C ARG A 1054 1.12 -42.73 5.53
N ASP A 1055 0.13 -42.18 4.84
CA ASP A 1055 0.25 -41.65 3.49
C ASP A 1055 -0.49 -40.31 3.37
N ILE A 1056 -0.38 -39.64 2.21
CA ILE A 1056 -1.01 -38.32 1.99
C ILE A 1056 -2.54 -38.39 2.04
N THR A 1057 -3.13 -39.51 1.61
CA THR A 1057 -4.57 -39.73 1.55
C THR A 1057 -5.19 -40.12 2.89
N ASP A 1058 -4.39 -40.58 3.87
CA ASP A 1058 -4.84 -41.20 5.13
C ASP A 1058 -5.65 -42.49 4.90
N ASP A 1059 -5.09 -43.42 4.11
CA ASP A 1059 -5.66 -44.74 3.83
C ASP A 1059 -7.00 -44.65 3.06
N HIS A 1060 -6.96 -44.15 1.82
CA HIS A 1060 -8.12 -44.20 0.93
C HIS A 1060 -8.62 -45.64 0.71
N ILE A 1061 -9.95 -45.80 0.69
CA ILE A 1061 -10.59 -47.11 0.62
C ILE A 1061 -10.41 -47.78 -0.75
N ASP A 1062 -10.24 -47.01 -1.83
CA ASP A 1062 -10.13 -47.48 -3.21
C ASP A 1062 -8.85 -48.32 -3.48
N ALA A 1063 -7.79 -48.09 -2.71
CA ALA A 1063 -6.58 -48.91 -2.71
C ALA A 1063 -6.72 -50.20 -1.88
N LEU A 1064 -7.69 -50.25 -0.96
CA LEU A 1064 -7.87 -51.36 -0.03
C LEU A 1064 -8.95 -52.35 -0.47
N ALA A 1065 -10.12 -51.86 -0.90
CA ALA A 1065 -11.25 -52.70 -1.28
C ALA A 1065 -12.21 -52.04 -2.27
N ARG A 1066 -12.78 -52.85 -3.16
CA ARG A 1066 -13.69 -52.40 -4.22
C ARG A 1066 -14.88 -53.33 -4.35
N PHE A 1067 -16.07 -52.77 -4.56
CA PHE A 1067 -17.26 -53.56 -4.86
C PHE A 1067 -17.18 -54.12 -6.28
N THR A 1068 -17.53 -55.39 -6.43
CA THR A 1068 -17.73 -56.03 -7.74
C THR A 1068 -19.22 -56.12 -8.06
N GLU A 1069 -20.01 -56.35 -7.03
CA GLU A 1069 -21.47 -56.30 -7.00
C GLU A 1069 -21.91 -56.01 -5.55
N PRO A 1070 -23.16 -55.62 -5.31
CA PRO A 1070 -23.64 -55.38 -3.95
C PRO A 1070 -23.45 -56.60 -3.04
N GLY A 1071 -22.74 -56.39 -1.91
CA GLY A 1071 -22.38 -57.44 -0.95
C GLY A 1071 -21.12 -58.25 -1.27
N THR A 1072 -20.50 -58.10 -2.44
CA THR A 1072 -19.24 -58.80 -2.82
C THR A 1072 -18.11 -57.81 -3.10
N LEU A 1073 -17.00 -57.98 -2.39
CA LEU A 1073 -15.81 -57.13 -2.50
C LEU A 1073 -14.58 -57.90 -2.91
N VAL A 1074 -13.76 -57.28 -3.74
CA VAL A 1074 -12.35 -57.65 -3.88
C VAL A 1074 -11.51 -56.80 -2.95
N VAL A 1075 -10.54 -57.42 -2.29
CA VAL A 1075 -9.72 -56.80 -1.22
C VAL A 1075 -8.25 -56.96 -1.56
N SER A 1076 -7.47 -55.88 -1.47
CA SER A 1076 -6.02 -55.94 -1.63
C SER A 1076 -5.42 -56.63 -0.43
N ARG A 1077 -4.73 -57.75 -0.67
CA ARG A 1077 -4.01 -58.48 0.37
C ARG A 1077 -2.52 -58.12 0.28
N PRO A 1078 -1.95 -57.49 1.31
CA PRO A 1078 -0.54 -57.13 1.32
C PRO A 1078 0.40 -58.32 1.10
N PHE A 1079 1.52 -58.08 0.41
CA PHE A 1079 2.57 -59.10 0.22
C PHE A 1079 3.25 -59.46 1.55
N SER A 1080 3.56 -58.45 2.35
CA SER A 1080 4.18 -58.59 3.66
C SER A 1080 3.27 -59.36 4.63
N GLN A 1081 3.86 -60.27 5.40
CA GLN A 1081 3.16 -60.97 6.49
C GLN A 1081 3.30 -60.24 7.83
N HIS A 1082 4.01 -59.11 7.88
CA HIS A 1082 4.16 -58.32 9.10
C HIS A 1082 2.84 -57.66 9.48
N SER A 1083 2.53 -57.66 10.78
CA SER A 1083 1.25 -57.16 11.30
C SER A 1083 1.04 -55.67 11.07
N GLU A 1084 2.11 -54.89 10.94
CA GLU A 1084 2.02 -53.45 10.68
C GLU A 1084 1.60 -53.15 9.24
N ASP A 1085 2.10 -53.92 8.27
CA ASP A 1085 1.74 -53.78 6.85
C ASP A 1085 0.34 -54.32 6.54
N ARG A 1086 -0.16 -55.23 7.38
CA ARG A 1086 -1.47 -55.84 7.25
C ARG A 1086 -2.57 -55.17 8.06
N ARG A 1087 -2.27 -54.10 8.79
CA ARG A 1087 -3.18 -53.50 9.76
C ARG A 1087 -4.50 -53.05 9.14
N SER A 1088 -4.48 -52.27 8.05
CA SER A 1088 -5.70 -51.84 7.34
C SER A 1088 -6.49 -53.01 6.76
N TYR A 1089 -5.80 -53.99 6.17
CA TYR A 1089 -6.40 -55.23 5.65
C TYR A 1089 -7.10 -56.04 6.75
N ASP A 1090 -6.42 -56.32 7.86
CA ASP A 1090 -6.96 -57.11 8.97
C ASP A 1090 -8.12 -56.35 9.66
N ALA A 1091 -8.03 -55.02 9.78
CA ALA A 1091 -9.10 -54.17 10.31
C ALA A 1091 -10.36 -54.20 9.42
N LEU A 1092 -10.19 -54.05 8.10
CA LEU A 1092 -11.28 -54.18 7.13
C LEU A 1092 -11.98 -55.54 7.26
N LYS A 1093 -11.21 -56.63 7.24
CA LYS A 1093 -11.78 -57.99 7.35
C LYS A 1093 -12.53 -58.18 8.67
N ALA A 1094 -12.02 -57.63 9.78
CA ALA A 1094 -12.67 -57.70 11.08
C ALA A 1094 -14.00 -56.92 11.15
N VAL A 1095 -14.08 -55.76 10.48
CA VAL A 1095 -15.33 -54.98 10.38
C VAL A 1095 -16.33 -55.68 9.47
N LEU A 1096 -15.92 -56.05 8.26
CA LEU A 1096 -16.80 -56.70 7.27
C LEU A 1096 -17.37 -58.04 7.76
N ALA A 1097 -16.65 -58.76 8.63
CA ALA A 1097 -17.14 -60.00 9.24
C ALA A 1097 -18.28 -59.79 10.26
N LYS A 1098 -18.43 -58.58 10.80
CA LYS A 1098 -19.43 -58.24 11.83
C LYS A 1098 -20.60 -57.43 11.27
N GLU A 1099 -20.39 -56.77 10.14
CA GLU A 1099 -21.36 -55.89 9.51
C GLU A 1099 -22.15 -56.57 8.40
N THR A 1100 -23.30 -55.99 8.10
CA THR A 1100 -24.11 -56.28 6.90
C THR A 1100 -24.26 -55.02 6.08
N ASP A 1101 -24.59 -55.15 4.81
CA ASP A 1101 -24.88 -54.00 3.96
C ASP A 1101 -26.27 -53.38 4.27
N ALA A 1102 -26.64 -52.30 3.58
CA ALA A 1102 -27.91 -51.59 3.78
C ALA A 1102 -29.15 -52.48 3.53
N ARG A 1103 -29.00 -53.57 2.76
CA ARG A 1103 -30.06 -54.53 2.43
C ARG A 1103 -30.01 -55.78 3.31
N GLY A 1104 -29.12 -55.83 4.31
CA GLY A 1104 -28.99 -56.93 5.26
C GLY A 1104 -28.19 -58.14 4.76
N ARG A 1105 -27.49 -58.03 3.62
CA ARG A 1105 -26.60 -59.09 3.11
C ARG A 1105 -25.28 -59.08 3.88
N SER A 1106 -24.73 -60.27 4.15
CA SER A 1106 -23.37 -60.41 4.69
C SER A 1106 -22.34 -60.23 3.59
N PHE A 1107 -21.20 -59.60 3.91
CA PHE A 1107 -20.15 -59.35 2.93
C PHE A 1107 -19.37 -60.61 2.54
N LYS A 1108 -19.24 -60.85 1.24
CA LYS A 1108 -18.31 -61.82 0.66
C LYS A 1108 -17.04 -61.08 0.24
N THR A 1109 -15.88 -61.48 0.78
CA THR A 1109 -14.59 -60.87 0.43
C THR A 1109 -13.73 -61.84 -0.37
N ILE A 1110 -13.10 -61.34 -1.44
CA ILE A 1110 -12.22 -62.08 -2.34
C ILE A 1110 -10.86 -61.39 -2.32
N ASP A 1111 -9.84 -62.07 -1.79
CA ASP A 1111 -8.52 -61.47 -1.62
C ASP A 1111 -7.72 -61.56 -2.93
N ILE A 1112 -7.12 -60.44 -3.34
CA ILE A 1112 -6.15 -60.37 -4.43
C ILE A 1112 -4.79 -60.08 -3.82
N GLN A 1113 -3.84 -61.00 -4.04
CA GLN A 1113 -2.48 -60.85 -3.52
C GLN A 1113 -1.73 -59.76 -4.29
N GLU A 1114 -1.20 -58.77 -3.57
CA GLU A 1114 -0.27 -57.77 -4.10
C GLU A 1114 1.01 -58.42 -4.62
N PRO A 1115 1.66 -57.84 -5.65
CA PRO A 1115 2.91 -58.37 -6.16
C PRO A 1115 4.04 -58.22 -5.13
N ASP A 1116 5.11 -58.98 -5.31
CA ASP A 1116 6.34 -58.81 -4.52
C ASP A 1116 6.96 -57.43 -4.83
N PRO A 1117 7.02 -56.50 -3.86
CA PRO A 1117 7.58 -55.17 -4.08
C PRO A 1117 9.02 -55.20 -4.60
N ALA A 1118 9.82 -56.21 -4.21
CA ALA A 1118 11.19 -56.35 -4.67
C ALA A 1118 11.31 -56.69 -6.16
N LYS A 1119 10.29 -57.37 -6.73
CA LYS A 1119 10.24 -57.66 -8.17
C LYS A 1119 9.79 -56.46 -9.00
N VAL A 1120 8.95 -55.60 -8.43
CA VAL A 1120 8.33 -54.47 -9.12
C VAL A 1120 9.22 -53.22 -9.10
N LEU A 1121 9.95 -53.00 -8.01
CA LEU A 1121 10.58 -51.70 -7.70
C LEU A 1121 12.11 -51.76 -7.50
N GLY A 1122 12.69 -52.96 -7.47
CA GLY A 1122 14.10 -53.17 -7.14
C GLY A 1122 14.36 -53.31 -5.64
N LYS A 1123 15.64 -53.49 -5.27
CA LYS A 1123 16.06 -53.90 -3.90
C LYS A 1123 16.10 -52.78 -2.85
N ASP A 1124 16.02 -51.51 -3.25
CA ASP A 1124 16.20 -50.34 -2.38
C ASP A 1124 14.88 -49.76 -1.84
N TYR A 1125 13.85 -50.60 -1.69
CA TYR A 1125 12.50 -50.23 -1.26
C TYR A 1125 12.43 -49.77 0.21
N ALA A 1126 11.89 -48.58 0.47
CA ALA A 1126 11.55 -48.07 1.80
C ALA A 1126 10.02 -48.13 2.02
N PRO A 1127 9.51 -48.82 3.07
CA PRO A 1127 8.06 -49.02 3.29
C PRO A 1127 7.26 -47.75 3.60
N GLU A 1128 7.89 -46.69 4.11
CA GLU A 1128 7.23 -45.51 4.67
C GLU A 1128 6.77 -44.48 3.62
N THR A 1129 7.18 -44.62 2.35
CA THR A 1129 6.80 -43.77 1.21
C THR A 1129 6.49 -44.59 -0.05
N GLY A 1130 6.11 -45.86 0.14
CA GLY A 1130 6.09 -46.86 -0.92
C GLY A 1130 5.02 -46.61 -2.00
N PRO A 1131 5.30 -46.96 -3.27
CA PRO A 1131 4.32 -47.01 -4.37
C PRO A 1131 3.07 -47.84 -4.05
N SER A 1132 1.94 -47.43 -4.64
CA SER A 1132 0.70 -48.19 -4.60
C SER A 1132 0.74 -49.32 -5.63
N VAL A 1133 0.91 -50.57 -5.17
CA VAL A 1133 0.93 -51.79 -6.00
C VAL A 1133 -0.34 -52.61 -5.88
N ALA A 1134 -1.47 -51.94 -5.62
CA ALA A 1134 -2.76 -52.58 -5.40
C ALA A 1134 -3.51 -52.89 -6.71
N TYR A 1135 -3.67 -54.17 -7.05
CA TYR A 1135 -4.46 -54.58 -8.23
C TYR A 1135 -5.94 -54.21 -8.16
N VAL A 1136 -6.48 -53.98 -6.96
CA VAL A 1136 -7.86 -53.53 -6.78
C VAL A 1136 -8.09 -52.11 -7.29
N ASN A 1137 -7.03 -51.32 -7.51
CA ASN A 1137 -7.10 -49.98 -8.09
C ASN A 1137 -7.36 -50.00 -9.62
N PHE A 1138 -8.25 -50.87 -10.08
CA PHE A 1138 -8.68 -51.00 -11.47
C PHE A 1138 -9.83 -50.05 -11.82
N HIS A 1139 -9.94 -49.69 -13.09
CA HIS A 1139 -11.04 -48.88 -13.62
C HIS A 1139 -11.98 -49.72 -14.49
N ILE A 1140 -13.29 -49.56 -14.28
CA ILE A 1140 -14.33 -50.26 -15.04
C ILE A 1140 -14.77 -49.35 -16.18
N VAL A 1141 -14.89 -49.89 -17.39
CA VAL A 1141 -15.41 -49.18 -18.58
C VAL A 1141 -16.47 -50.04 -19.26
N ASN A 1142 -17.36 -49.47 -20.08
CA ASN A 1142 -18.55 -50.15 -20.64
C ASN A 1142 -18.38 -51.62 -21.11
N GLY A 1143 -17.23 -51.97 -21.71
CA GLY A 1143 -16.96 -53.33 -22.20
C GLY A 1143 -15.74 -54.04 -21.60
N ALA A 1144 -15.02 -53.40 -20.67
CA ALA A 1144 -13.75 -53.90 -20.16
C ALA A 1144 -13.48 -53.50 -18.71
N VAL A 1145 -12.49 -54.12 -18.09
CA VAL A 1145 -11.89 -53.68 -16.83
C VAL A 1145 -10.41 -53.46 -17.09
N ILE A 1146 -9.95 -52.22 -16.87
CA ILE A 1146 -8.58 -51.81 -17.06
C ILE A 1146 -7.81 -52.07 -15.77
N VAL A 1147 -6.90 -53.05 -15.82
CA VAL A 1147 -6.18 -53.56 -14.66
C VAL A 1147 -4.70 -53.25 -14.79
N SER A 1148 -4.05 -52.91 -13.68
CA SER A 1148 -2.61 -52.69 -13.62
C SER A 1148 -1.82 -53.97 -13.93
N ALA A 1149 -0.71 -53.83 -14.65
CA ALA A 1149 0.35 -54.82 -14.70
C ALA A 1149 1.62 -54.22 -14.10
N PHE A 1150 2.15 -54.85 -13.05
CA PHE A 1150 3.32 -54.35 -12.32
C PHE A 1150 4.62 -55.04 -12.74
N GLY A 1151 4.55 -56.00 -13.67
CA GLY A 1151 5.73 -56.70 -14.20
C GLY A 1151 6.11 -57.95 -13.40
N ASP A 1152 5.19 -58.50 -12.59
CA ASP A 1152 5.30 -59.82 -11.97
C ASP A 1152 4.30 -60.77 -12.65
N PRO A 1153 4.71 -61.53 -13.68
CA PRO A 1153 3.78 -62.25 -14.55
C PRO A 1153 2.83 -63.21 -13.82
N GLU A 1154 3.27 -63.80 -12.70
CA GLU A 1154 2.44 -64.70 -11.89
C GLU A 1154 1.34 -63.93 -11.15
N SER A 1155 1.72 -62.85 -10.46
CA SER A 1155 0.80 -61.99 -9.72
C SER A 1155 -0.14 -61.24 -10.66
N ASP A 1156 0.39 -60.69 -11.76
CA ASP A 1156 -0.37 -60.00 -12.81
C ASP A 1156 -1.42 -60.93 -13.42
N SER A 1157 -1.05 -62.17 -13.76
CA SER A 1157 -1.98 -63.17 -14.32
C SER A 1157 -3.03 -63.62 -13.31
N ASN A 1158 -2.66 -63.76 -12.03
CA ASN A 1158 -3.58 -64.13 -10.96
C ASN A 1158 -4.62 -63.04 -10.72
N ALA A 1159 -4.18 -61.77 -10.65
CA ALA A 1159 -5.07 -60.63 -10.51
C ALA A 1159 -6.05 -60.52 -11.69
N ALA A 1160 -5.56 -60.62 -12.93
CA ALA A 1160 -6.40 -60.61 -14.12
C ALA A 1160 -7.46 -61.73 -14.12
N LYS A 1161 -7.07 -62.93 -13.67
CA LYS A 1161 -7.99 -64.07 -13.54
C LYS A 1161 -9.07 -63.81 -12.50
N ILE A 1162 -8.71 -63.39 -11.28
CA ILE A 1162 -9.67 -63.14 -10.20
C ILE A 1162 -10.64 -62.02 -10.59
N ILE A 1163 -10.14 -60.92 -11.16
CA ILE A 1163 -10.97 -59.81 -11.62
C ILE A 1163 -11.89 -60.28 -12.75
N GLY A 1164 -11.38 -61.04 -13.74
CA GLY A 1164 -12.18 -61.61 -14.83
C GLY A 1164 -13.31 -62.53 -14.36
N GLU A 1165 -13.08 -63.33 -13.30
CA GLU A 1165 -14.12 -64.18 -12.70
C GLU A 1165 -15.25 -63.38 -12.03
N ASN A 1166 -14.97 -62.14 -11.58
CA ASN A 1166 -15.95 -61.28 -10.91
C ASN A 1166 -16.62 -60.24 -11.82
N PHE A 1167 -16.08 -59.99 -13.03
CA PHE A 1167 -16.67 -59.09 -14.03
C PHE A 1167 -17.01 -59.84 -15.32
N ALA A 1168 -17.90 -60.83 -15.20
CA ALA A 1168 -18.31 -61.67 -16.33
C ALA A 1168 -18.83 -60.83 -17.51
N GLY A 1169 -18.33 -61.12 -18.72
CA GLY A 1169 -18.71 -60.44 -19.95
C GLY A 1169 -17.91 -59.17 -20.27
N ARG A 1170 -16.95 -58.78 -19.41
CA ARG A 1170 -16.00 -57.69 -19.69
C ARG A 1170 -14.62 -58.24 -20.06
N GLU A 1171 -13.97 -57.59 -21.03
CA GLU A 1171 -12.57 -57.86 -21.36
C GLU A 1171 -11.65 -57.39 -20.23
N ILE A 1172 -10.63 -58.17 -19.86
CA ILE A 1172 -9.61 -57.71 -18.91
C ILE A 1172 -8.42 -57.16 -19.70
N VAL A 1173 -8.22 -55.84 -19.62
CA VAL A 1173 -7.14 -55.14 -20.33
C VAL A 1173 -6.07 -54.77 -19.33
N GLN A 1174 -4.93 -55.45 -19.39
CA GLN A 1174 -3.80 -55.14 -18.52
C GLN A 1174 -2.94 -54.02 -19.10
N VAL A 1175 -2.67 -52.99 -18.30
CA VAL A 1175 -1.84 -51.84 -18.68
C VAL A 1175 -0.63 -51.77 -17.75
N PRO A 1176 0.61 -51.81 -18.30
CA PRO A 1176 1.81 -51.65 -17.50
C PRO A 1176 1.85 -50.28 -16.81
N ILE A 1177 1.98 -50.28 -15.47
CA ILE A 1177 2.10 -49.05 -14.68
C ILE A 1177 3.20 -49.18 -13.62
N HIS A 1178 4.38 -48.64 -13.92
CA HIS A 1178 5.51 -48.62 -12.99
C HIS A 1178 5.69 -47.22 -12.39
N GLN A 1179 5.70 -46.20 -13.25
CA GLN A 1179 5.92 -44.81 -12.86
C GLN A 1179 4.69 -44.18 -12.23
N LEU A 1180 3.49 -44.56 -12.67
CA LEU A 1180 2.25 -44.13 -12.00
C LEU A 1180 2.17 -44.71 -10.58
N ALA A 1181 2.52 -46.00 -10.42
CA ALA A 1181 2.56 -46.68 -9.13
C ALA A 1181 3.58 -46.02 -8.18
N ALA A 1182 4.77 -45.68 -8.69
CA ALA A 1182 5.83 -44.95 -7.99
C ALA A 1182 5.37 -43.65 -7.31
N GLN A 1183 4.31 -43.02 -7.83
CA GLN A 1183 3.76 -41.78 -7.28
C GLN A 1183 2.73 -42.01 -6.16
N GLY A 1184 2.51 -43.26 -5.74
CA GLY A 1184 1.61 -43.60 -4.62
C GLY A 1184 0.14 -43.81 -5.01
N GLY A 1185 -0.19 -43.86 -6.31
CA GLY A 1185 -1.56 -44.09 -6.79
C GLY A 1185 -1.63 -45.11 -7.94
N GLY A 1186 -2.83 -45.34 -8.47
CA GLY A 1186 -3.07 -46.32 -9.55
C GLY A 1186 -4.04 -45.83 -10.62
N ILE A 1187 -4.55 -46.78 -11.43
CA ILE A 1187 -5.42 -46.48 -12.57
C ILE A 1187 -6.73 -45.84 -12.08
N HIS A 1188 -7.38 -46.41 -11.07
CA HIS A 1188 -8.63 -45.87 -10.52
C HIS A 1188 -8.47 -44.44 -9.99
N CYS A 1189 -7.39 -44.14 -9.27
CA CYS A 1189 -7.10 -42.79 -8.77
C CYS A 1189 -6.93 -41.76 -9.91
N SER A 1190 -6.41 -42.18 -11.06
CA SER A 1190 -6.19 -41.33 -12.24
C SER A 1190 -7.43 -41.14 -13.12
N THR A 1191 -8.55 -41.79 -12.79
CA THR A 1191 -9.75 -41.86 -13.64
C THR A 1191 -11.02 -41.53 -12.85
N GLN A 1192 -12.00 -40.94 -13.53
CA GLN A 1192 -13.33 -40.67 -12.96
C GLN A 1192 -14.40 -41.05 -13.99
N GLN A 1193 -15.28 -42.00 -13.66
CA GLN A 1193 -16.38 -42.41 -14.53
C GLN A 1193 -17.44 -41.30 -14.65
N ILE A 1194 -18.00 -41.14 -15.85
CA ILE A 1194 -19.13 -40.26 -16.14
C ILE A 1194 -20.33 -41.16 -16.49
N PRO A 1195 -21.31 -41.31 -15.60
CA PRO A 1195 -22.49 -42.14 -15.87
C PRO A 1195 -23.34 -41.62 -17.04
N ALA A 1196 -23.95 -42.55 -17.79
CA ALA A 1196 -24.79 -42.29 -18.95
C ALA A 1196 -26.12 -41.59 -18.65
#